data_AF-A0A7Y7H291-F1
#
_entry.id   AF-A0A7Y7H291-F1
#
_cell.length_a   1.000
_cell.length_b   1.000
_cell.length_c   1.000
_cell.angle_alpha   90.00
_cell.angle_beta   90.00
_cell.angle_gamma   90.00
#
_symmetry.space_group_name_H-M   'P 1'
#
loop_
_entity.id
_entity.type
_entity.pdbx_description
1 polymer ?
#
loop_
_entity_poly.entity_id
_entity_poly.type
_entity_poly.pdbx_seq_one_letter_code
_entity_poly.pdbx_strand_id
1 'polypeptide(L)'
;MDYFKKLLSLLQTEQDEDRQAYLKLTETSSTAERRAAGLTWYPIAIQGTEIGRGDYLTVEVERPSHQDLSHQFRFGASAALFSNHDPKTDRVNGTVSYQGGNRLKLTLNTDELPDWTRSGKLGIDLLFDDNSYDEMQKALKLSARLVDDHKEGHLTRVLTGQSTPAFIPETIHYPLNGLNASQQQAVQKIFEAQELAIVHGPPGTGKTTTLVQAIKALIKQNKQQILVVAPSNTAVDLLSEKLSNEGLNVLRIGNPTRVSEKLMALTLDSRINAHSDMKEIKKLKKQASEYKNMAHKYKRNFGKAERDQRKALFDAAHQLIKEVDKTEQFITEDLIGKAQIITATLVGANHYTIRNLKFHTVVIDEAGQALEPACWIPISKAQKVILAGDHLQLPPTIKSQQAAKDSLSTTLLEKCAALHPGAVILLEEQYRMNEAIMGFSSKQFYDSRLKAHPIVAHQLLFPGDLPISFVDTAGCGYDEKQEGTSTANPEEASFLFKHLHKLVSELTGSYSTENFPTIAVISPYKEQIRILNQLLLDSPELLIYADKIAVNTIDSFQGQERDVVYISLTRSNTNGEIGFLSDIRRMNVAMTRARKKLVMIGDSSTLAYAPFYGDMISYAEQLNGYQSAWDYAGYD
;
A
#
# COMPACT_ATOMS: atom_id res chain seq x y z
N MET A 1 15.21 -20.17 -18.84
CA MET A 1 14.17 -19.59 -19.72
C MET A 1 12.73 -19.90 -19.30
N ASP A 2 12.39 -21.09 -18.79
CA ASP A 2 10.98 -21.45 -18.54
C ASP A 2 10.31 -20.63 -17.41
N TYR A 3 11.06 -20.31 -16.36
CA TYR A 3 10.60 -19.51 -15.21
C TYR A 3 9.94 -18.17 -15.61
N PHE A 4 10.68 -17.34 -16.34
CA PHE A 4 10.21 -16.00 -16.75
C PHE A 4 9.12 -16.07 -17.83
N LYS A 5 9.12 -17.11 -18.67
CA LYS A 5 8.06 -17.33 -19.67
C LYS A 5 6.73 -17.65 -18.98
N LYS A 6 6.73 -18.57 -18.00
CA LYS A 6 5.55 -18.87 -17.19
C LYS A 6 5.04 -17.62 -16.48
N LEU A 7 5.93 -16.89 -15.81
CA LEU A 7 5.55 -15.70 -15.05
C LEU A 7 4.99 -14.58 -15.95
N LEU A 8 5.52 -14.40 -17.16
CA LEU A 8 4.99 -13.46 -18.14
C LEU A 8 3.59 -13.86 -18.62
N SER A 9 3.35 -15.15 -18.85
CA SER A 9 2.02 -15.67 -19.22
C SER A 9 1.00 -15.43 -18.10
N LEU A 10 1.37 -15.69 -16.86
CA LEU A 10 0.48 -15.45 -15.70
C LEU A 10 0.14 -13.96 -15.55
N LEU A 11 1.13 -13.09 -15.74
CA LEU A 11 0.93 -11.64 -15.69
C LEU A 11 0.00 -11.15 -16.81
N GLN A 12 0.09 -11.75 -18.01
CA GLN A 12 -0.82 -11.44 -19.12
C GLN A 12 -2.26 -11.86 -18.80
N THR A 13 -2.45 -13.07 -18.27
CA THR A 13 -3.77 -13.54 -17.83
C THR A 13 -4.36 -12.63 -16.74
N GLU A 14 -3.55 -12.17 -15.79
CA GLU A 14 -3.98 -11.20 -14.78
C GLU A 14 -4.35 -9.84 -15.39
N GLN A 15 -3.51 -9.32 -16.31
CA GLN A 15 -3.76 -8.05 -16.99
C GLN A 15 -5.07 -8.09 -17.80
N ASP A 16 -5.31 -9.19 -18.52
CA ASP A 16 -6.51 -9.36 -19.35
C ASP A 16 -7.78 -9.41 -18.47
N GLU A 17 -7.75 -10.15 -17.36
CA GLU A 17 -8.88 -10.22 -16.42
C GLU A 17 -9.15 -8.86 -15.76
N ASP A 18 -8.12 -8.19 -15.26
CA ASP A 18 -8.23 -6.87 -14.62
C ASP A 18 -8.76 -5.82 -15.61
N ARG A 19 -8.27 -5.87 -16.86
CA ARG A 19 -8.76 -5.01 -17.96
C ARG A 19 -10.22 -5.29 -18.28
N GLN A 20 -10.62 -6.55 -18.39
CA GLN A 20 -12.02 -6.92 -18.66
C GLN A 20 -12.94 -6.50 -17.52
N ALA A 21 -12.52 -6.68 -16.26
CA ALA A 21 -13.27 -6.23 -15.10
C ALA A 21 -13.43 -4.69 -15.09
N TYR A 22 -12.37 -3.96 -15.42
CA TYR A 22 -12.40 -2.51 -15.57
C TYR A 22 -13.34 -2.06 -16.70
N LEU A 23 -13.25 -2.69 -17.89
CA LEU A 23 -14.12 -2.37 -19.03
C LEU A 23 -15.59 -2.63 -18.69
N LYS A 24 -15.90 -3.81 -18.12
CA LYS A 24 -17.25 -4.13 -17.67
C LYS A 24 -17.78 -3.10 -16.69
N LEU A 25 -16.99 -2.74 -15.67
CA LEU A 25 -17.37 -1.74 -14.70
C LEU A 25 -17.60 -0.38 -15.37
N THR A 26 -16.70 0.08 -16.24
CA THR A 26 -16.80 1.42 -16.85
C THR A 26 -17.87 1.54 -17.93
N GLU A 27 -18.19 0.47 -18.67
CA GLU A 27 -19.22 0.47 -19.72
C GLU A 27 -20.64 0.36 -19.17
N THR A 28 -20.84 -0.40 -18.10
CA THR A 28 -22.20 -0.65 -17.56
C THR A 28 -22.61 0.33 -16.47
N SER A 29 -21.67 1.06 -15.87
CA SER A 29 -21.96 1.88 -14.69
C SER A 29 -22.15 3.36 -15.01
N SER A 30 -23.10 3.99 -14.32
CA SER A 30 -23.35 5.42 -14.39
C SER A 30 -22.20 6.24 -13.81
N THR A 31 -22.07 7.51 -14.17
CA THR A 31 -21.10 8.43 -13.56
C THR A 31 -21.25 8.54 -12.03
N ALA A 32 -22.46 8.30 -11.48
CA ALA A 32 -22.68 8.25 -10.04
C ALA A 32 -22.07 6.98 -9.41
N GLU A 33 -22.26 5.82 -10.03
CA GLU A 33 -21.69 4.55 -9.58
C GLU A 33 -20.17 4.55 -9.69
N ARG A 34 -19.60 5.06 -10.79
CA ARG A 34 -18.13 5.19 -10.94
C ARG A 34 -17.51 6.12 -9.91
N ARG A 35 -18.23 7.19 -9.54
CA ARG A 35 -17.82 8.09 -8.46
C ARG A 35 -17.87 7.42 -7.09
N ALA A 36 -18.92 6.65 -6.81
CA ALA A 36 -19.03 5.86 -5.58
C ALA A 36 -17.93 4.78 -5.49
N ALA A 37 -17.54 4.19 -6.63
CA ALA A 37 -16.41 3.28 -6.74
C ALA A 37 -15.02 3.99 -6.70
N GLY A 38 -15.01 5.33 -6.65
CA GLY A 38 -13.79 6.13 -6.59
C GLY A 38 -13.00 6.24 -7.90
N LEU A 39 -13.59 5.86 -9.03
CA LEU A 39 -12.97 5.88 -10.37
C LEU A 39 -13.18 7.19 -11.12
N THR A 40 -14.13 8.01 -10.69
CA THR A 40 -14.50 9.26 -11.38
C THR A 40 -14.60 10.42 -10.41
N TRP A 41 -14.00 11.55 -10.77
CA TRP A 41 -14.31 12.86 -10.19
C TRP A 41 -15.34 13.57 -11.05
N TYR A 42 -16.54 13.80 -10.52
CA TYR A 42 -17.59 14.51 -11.23
C TYR A 42 -18.60 15.14 -10.24
N PRO A 43 -19.00 16.41 -10.43
CA PRO A 43 -18.44 17.36 -11.40
C PRO A 43 -17.05 17.86 -10.95
N ILE A 44 -16.27 18.39 -11.89
CA ILE A 44 -15.03 19.14 -11.60
C ILE A 44 -15.10 20.56 -12.20
N ALA A 45 -14.25 21.45 -11.69
CA ALA A 45 -14.04 22.80 -12.23
C ALA A 45 -12.56 22.98 -12.60
N ILE A 46 -12.28 23.55 -13.77
CA ILE A 46 -10.91 23.93 -14.17
C ILE A 46 -10.55 25.25 -13.47
N GLN A 47 -9.47 25.24 -12.70
CA GLN A 47 -8.95 26.41 -11.97
C GLN A 47 -7.85 27.13 -12.76
N GLY A 48 -7.09 26.41 -13.58
CA GLY A 48 -5.99 27.00 -14.33
C GLY A 48 -5.39 26.04 -15.36
N THR A 49 -4.57 26.59 -16.24
CA THR A 49 -3.76 25.80 -17.19
C THR A 49 -2.34 26.32 -17.24
N GLU A 50 -1.38 25.42 -17.39
CA GLU A 50 0.03 25.71 -17.55
C GLU A 50 0.61 24.80 -18.64
N ILE A 51 1.59 25.29 -19.39
CA ILE A 51 2.31 24.46 -20.36
C ILE A 51 3.40 23.71 -19.59
N GLY A 52 3.29 22.39 -19.60
CA GLY A 52 4.23 21.48 -18.94
C GLY A 52 5.45 21.16 -19.81
N ARG A 53 6.26 20.20 -19.36
CA ARG A 53 7.41 19.70 -20.14
C ARG A 53 6.93 19.01 -21.43
N GLY A 54 7.57 19.32 -22.56
CA GLY A 54 7.30 18.69 -23.85
C GLY A 54 6.05 19.22 -24.59
N ASP A 55 5.68 20.49 -24.37
CA ASP A 55 4.52 21.16 -24.97
C ASP A 55 3.13 20.58 -24.61
N TYR A 56 3.08 19.64 -23.66
CA TYR A 56 1.82 19.11 -23.12
C TYR A 56 1.15 20.10 -22.17
N LEU A 57 -0.16 20.28 -22.32
CA LEU A 57 -0.98 21.12 -21.47
C LEU A 57 -1.23 20.45 -20.11
N THR A 58 -0.91 21.15 -19.02
CA THR A 58 -1.31 20.74 -17.67
C THR A 58 -2.49 21.57 -17.19
N VAL A 59 -3.55 20.89 -16.78
CA VAL A 59 -4.81 21.49 -16.31
C VAL A 59 -4.93 21.29 -14.82
N GLU A 60 -5.06 22.37 -14.06
CA GLU A 60 -5.41 22.32 -12.64
C GLU A 60 -6.93 22.30 -12.50
N VAL A 61 -7.44 21.29 -11.80
CA VAL A 61 -8.86 21.09 -11.55
C VAL A 61 -9.15 20.99 -10.06
N GLU A 62 -10.37 21.34 -9.70
CA GLU A 62 -10.92 21.19 -8.35
C GLU A 62 -12.21 20.37 -8.37
N ARG A 63 -12.39 19.56 -7.34
CA ARG A 63 -13.62 18.82 -7.04
C ARG A 63 -14.49 19.63 -6.06
N PRO A 64 -15.53 20.35 -6.53
CA PRO A 64 -16.33 21.23 -5.68
C PRO A 64 -17.24 20.46 -4.70
N SER A 65 -17.74 19.28 -5.07
CA SER A 65 -18.69 18.49 -4.27
C SER A 65 -18.25 17.03 -4.13
N HIS A 66 -18.90 16.28 -3.24
CA HIS A 66 -18.59 14.88 -2.95
C HIS A 66 -17.13 14.67 -2.49
N GLN A 67 -16.66 15.59 -1.64
CA GLN A 67 -15.28 15.59 -1.15
C GLN A 67 -15.03 14.46 -0.13
N ASP A 68 -16.11 13.99 0.50
CA ASP A 68 -16.21 12.85 1.40
C ASP A 68 -16.01 11.50 0.70
N LEU A 69 -16.30 11.41 -0.61
CA LEU A 69 -16.09 10.18 -1.36
C LEU A 69 -14.61 9.93 -1.61
N SER A 70 -14.15 8.74 -1.19
CA SER A 70 -12.83 8.21 -1.47
C SER A 70 -12.63 7.99 -2.97
N HIS A 71 -11.40 8.14 -3.45
CA HIS A 71 -11.06 7.98 -4.86
C HIS A 71 -9.73 7.28 -5.06
N GLN A 72 -9.51 6.78 -6.27
CA GLN A 72 -8.32 6.01 -6.63
C GLN A 72 -7.28 6.81 -7.44
N PHE A 73 -7.55 8.08 -7.76
CA PHE A 73 -6.59 8.96 -8.42
C PHE A 73 -5.30 9.10 -7.61
N ARG A 74 -4.17 8.88 -8.28
CA ARG A 74 -2.82 8.99 -7.74
C ARG A 74 -1.90 9.62 -8.77
N PHE A 75 -0.79 10.19 -8.32
CA PHE A 75 0.26 10.67 -9.21
C PHE A 75 0.73 9.56 -10.17
N GLY A 76 0.93 9.93 -11.43
CA GLY A 76 1.31 9.02 -12.50
C GLY A 76 0.16 8.18 -13.05
N ALA A 77 -1.05 8.26 -12.47
CA ALA A 77 -2.18 7.52 -13.00
C ALA A 77 -2.63 8.08 -14.35
N SER A 78 -2.87 7.18 -15.29
CA SER A 78 -3.57 7.50 -16.53
C SER A 78 -5.00 7.92 -16.20
N ALA A 79 -5.42 9.06 -16.72
CA ALA A 79 -6.76 9.59 -16.52
C ALA A 79 -7.26 10.29 -17.79
N ALA A 80 -8.56 10.49 -17.88
CA ALA A 80 -9.16 11.19 -19.00
C ALA A 80 -10.10 12.28 -18.53
N LEU A 81 -9.88 13.50 -19.02
CA LEU A 81 -10.84 14.59 -18.92
C LEU A 81 -11.99 14.29 -19.88
N PHE A 82 -13.23 14.40 -19.43
CA PHE A 82 -14.41 14.22 -20.27
C PHE A 82 -15.50 15.27 -20.00
N SER A 83 -16.38 15.48 -20.98
CA SER A 83 -17.63 16.24 -20.82
C SER A 83 -18.84 15.32 -20.70
N ASN A 84 -19.80 15.67 -19.84
CA ASN A 84 -21.04 14.90 -19.69
C ASN A 84 -22.04 15.10 -20.86
N HIS A 85 -21.76 15.99 -21.82
CA HIS A 85 -22.59 16.16 -23.01
C HIS A 85 -22.43 15.00 -24.00
N ASP A 86 -21.20 14.62 -24.32
CA ASP A 86 -20.88 13.38 -25.03
C ASP A 86 -19.63 12.70 -24.42
N PRO A 87 -19.80 11.90 -23.35
CA PRO A 87 -18.68 11.28 -22.64
C PRO A 87 -17.81 10.34 -23.49
N LYS A 88 -18.32 9.88 -24.65
CA LYS A 88 -17.60 8.94 -25.52
C LYS A 88 -16.69 9.64 -26.50
N THR A 89 -17.05 10.84 -26.96
CA THR A 89 -16.27 11.60 -27.97
C THR A 89 -15.55 12.80 -27.38
N ASP A 90 -16.16 13.50 -26.42
CA ASP A 90 -15.57 14.65 -25.71
C ASP A 90 -14.65 14.16 -24.59
N ARG A 91 -13.54 13.52 -24.96
CA ARG A 91 -12.58 12.92 -24.03
C ARG A 91 -11.14 13.18 -24.47
N VAL A 92 -10.29 13.59 -23.53
CA VAL A 92 -8.83 13.71 -23.75
C VAL A 92 -8.09 12.99 -22.63
N ASN A 93 -7.17 12.12 -23.03
CA ASN A 93 -6.32 11.35 -22.13
C ASN A 93 -5.16 12.21 -21.61
N GLY A 94 -4.71 11.89 -20.41
CA GLY A 94 -3.57 12.52 -19.77
C GLY A 94 -3.06 11.67 -18.60
N THR A 95 -2.08 12.23 -17.89
CA THR A 95 -1.49 11.64 -16.70
C THR A 95 -1.64 12.59 -15.53
N VAL A 96 -2.07 12.07 -14.38
CA VAL A 96 -2.18 12.85 -13.14
C VAL A 96 -0.78 13.26 -12.68
N SER A 97 -0.47 14.55 -12.77
CA SER A 97 0.83 15.12 -12.38
C SER A 97 0.82 15.69 -10.96
N TYR A 98 -0.35 15.84 -10.34
CA TYR A 98 -0.49 16.17 -8.93
C TYR A 98 -1.86 15.76 -8.42
N GLN A 99 -1.95 15.31 -7.17
CA GLN A 99 -3.20 15.09 -6.47
C GLN A 99 -3.01 15.51 -5.02
N GLY A 100 -3.93 16.31 -4.48
CA GLY A 100 -3.91 16.74 -3.10
C GLY A 100 -5.24 17.36 -2.67
N GLY A 101 -5.83 16.84 -1.60
CA GLY A 101 -7.15 17.28 -1.12
C GLY A 101 -8.20 17.17 -2.22
N ASN A 102 -8.90 18.27 -2.49
CA ASN A 102 -9.89 18.36 -3.56
C ASN A 102 -9.32 18.86 -4.90
N ARG A 103 -7.98 18.96 -5.04
CA ARG A 103 -7.32 19.44 -6.25
C ARG A 103 -6.53 18.34 -6.95
N LEU A 104 -6.50 18.44 -8.27
CA LEU A 104 -5.74 17.54 -9.15
C LEU A 104 -5.12 18.35 -10.28
N LYS A 105 -3.90 18.01 -10.69
CA LYS A 105 -3.34 18.48 -11.96
C LYS A 105 -3.25 17.31 -12.93
N LEU A 106 -3.74 17.53 -14.13
CA LEU A 106 -3.76 16.55 -15.21
C LEU A 106 -2.95 17.08 -16.39
N THR A 107 -1.84 16.42 -16.70
CA THR A 107 -1.07 16.71 -17.92
C THR A 107 -1.70 15.95 -19.07
N LEU A 108 -2.41 16.67 -19.94
CA LEU A 108 -3.15 16.13 -21.08
C LEU A 108 -2.21 15.88 -22.26
N ASN A 109 -2.55 14.88 -23.07
CA ASN A 109 -1.84 14.54 -24.30
C ASN A 109 -2.24 15.47 -25.47
N THR A 110 -2.41 16.76 -25.18
CA THR A 110 -2.77 17.84 -26.12
C THR A 110 -2.05 19.12 -25.70
N ASP A 111 -1.86 20.04 -26.63
CA ASP A 111 -1.21 21.34 -26.44
C ASP A 111 -2.21 22.46 -26.09
N GLU A 112 -3.48 22.31 -26.45
CA GLU A 112 -4.56 23.25 -26.12
C GLU A 112 -5.79 22.55 -25.50
N LEU A 113 -6.56 23.29 -24.68
CA LEU A 113 -7.83 22.81 -24.15
C LEU A 113 -8.84 22.66 -25.28
N PRO A 114 -9.49 21.50 -25.46
CA PRO A 114 -10.54 21.33 -26.44
C PRO A 114 -11.71 22.30 -26.21
N ASP A 115 -12.37 22.76 -27.28
CA ASP A 115 -13.47 23.72 -27.17
C ASP A 115 -14.63 23.23 -26.30
N TRP A 116 -14.90 21.93 -26.31
CA TRP A 116 -15.95 21.31 -25.49
C TRP A 116 -15.68 21.44 -23.98
N THR A 117 -14.44 21.71 -23.54
CA THR A 117 -14.18 21.94 -22.12
C THR A 117 -14.79 23.25 -21.61
N ARG A 118 -15.28 24.11 -22.51
CA ARG A 118 -15.94 25.38 -22.17
C ARG A 118 -17.46 25.21 -22.00
N SER A 119 -18.00 24.04 -22.32
CA SER A 119 -19.43 23.76 -22.34
C SER A 119 -19.74 22.44 -21.64
N GLY A 120 -20.54 22.51 -20.57
CA GLY A 120 -21.04 21.33 -19.85
C GLY A 120 -20.40 21.08 -18.49
N LYS A 121 -20.88 20.02 -17.83
CA LYS A 121 -20.27 19.52 -16.59
C LYS A 121 -19.13 18.59 -16.94
N LEU A 122 -17.93 18.95 -16.50
CA LEU A 122 -16.72 18.18 -16.75
C LEU A 122 -16.52 17.12 -15.66
N GLY A 123 -15.85 16.04 -16.04
CA GLY A 123 -15.41 14.99 -15.14
C GLY A 123 -14.02 14.49 -15.49
N ILE A 124 -13.41 13.75 -14.57
CA ILE A 124 -12.18 13.00 -14.83
C ILE A 124 -12.45 11.54 -14.50
N ASP A 125 -12.14 10.67 -15.44
CA ASP A 125 -12.15 9.22 -15.25
C ASP A 125 -10.73 8.71 -15.06
N LEU A 126 -10.54 7.81 -14.11
CA LEU A 126 -9.33 7.01 -13.99
C LEU A 126 -9.32 5.99 -15.13
N LEU A 127 -8.21 5.91 -15.87
CA LEU A 127 -7.99 4.90 -16.90
C LEU A 127 -7.36 3.64 -16.30
N PHE A 128 -7.45 2.53 -17.03
CA PHE A 128 -6.77 1.30 -16.67
C PHE A 128 -5.24 1.51 -16.58
N ASP A 129 -4.59 0.89 -15.60
CA ASP A 129 -3.17 1.08 -15.33
C ASP A 129 -2.28 0.17 -16.18
N ASP A 130 -2.22 0.44 -17.48
CA ASP A 130 -1.36 -0.30 -18.40
C ASP A 130 0.12 -0.15 -18.07
N ASN A 131 0.52 1.01 -17.55
CA ASN A 131 1.92 1.31 -17.28
C ASN A 131 2.51 0.36 -16.23
N SER A 132 1.80 0.07 -15.14
CA SER A 132 2.29 -0.89 -14.13
C SER A 132 2.55 -2.28 -14.73
N TYR A 133 1.63 -2.79 -15.56
CA TYR A 133 1.82 -4.07 -16.25
C TYR A 133 2.97 -4.03 -17.25
N ASP A 134 3.08 -2.97 -18.05
CA ASP A 134 4.19 -2.80 -19.00
C ASP A 134 5.55 -2.79 -18.32
N GLU A 135 5.68 -2.09 -17.18
CA GLU A 135 6.93 -2.04 -16.41
C GLU A 135 7.29 -3.42 -15.82
N MET A 136 6.30 -4.15 -15.29
CA MET A 136 6.49 -5.54 -14.85
C MET A 136 6.94 -6.43 -16.01
N GLN A 137 6.28 -6.38 -17.17
CA GLN A 137 6.65 -7.18 -18.33
C GLN A 137 8.06 -6.85 -18.85
N LYS A 138 8.44 -5.56 -18.89
CA LYS A 138 9.80 -5.13 -19.28
C LYS A 138 10.84 -5.68 -18.31
N ALA A 139 10.58 -5.62 -17.01
CA ALA A 139 11.49 -6.14 -15.98
C ALA A 139 11.66 -7.66 -16.08
N LEU A 140 10.58 -8.41 -16.34
CA LEU A 140 10.65 -9.85 -16.59
C LEU A 140 11.47 -10.19 -17.83
N LYS A 141 11.25 -9.47 -18.95
CA LYS A 141 12.01 -9.66 -20.19
C LYS A 141 13.50 -9.34 -20.00
N LEU A 142 13.82 -8.29 -19.24
CA LEU A 142 15.20 -7.95 -18.91
C LEU A 142 15.83 -9.03 -18.03
N SER A 143 15.15 -9.47 -16.97
CA SER A 143 15.64 -10.51 -16.05
C SER A 143 15.84 -11.84 -16.75
N ALA A 144 14.97 -12.20 -17.70
CA ALA A 144 15.13 -13.39 -18.53
C ALA A 144 16.43 -13.37 -19.35
N ARG A 145 16.84 -12.19 -19.86
CA ARG A 145 18.12 -12.02 -20.56
C ARG A 145 19.31 -12.05 -19.59
N LEU A 146 19.16 -11.43 -18.42
CA LEU A 146 20.21 -11.37 -17.40
C LEU A 146 20.58 -12.75 -16.85
N VAL A 147 19.63 -13.68 -16.69
CA VAL A 147 19.94 -15.06 -16.22
C VAL A 147 21.08 -15.70 -17.01
N ASP A 148 21.06 -15.51 -18.33
CA ASP A 148 22.01 -16.10 -19.26
C ASP A 148 23.34 -15.33 -19.31
N ASP A 149 23.41 -14.13 -18.69
CA ASP A 149 24.63 -13.35 -18.56
C ASP A 149 25.48 -13.84 -17.38
N HIS A 150 26.68 -14.34 -17.66
CA HIS A 150 27.57 -14.86 -16.63
C HIS A 150 28.02 -13.80 -15.60
N LYS A 151 28.18 -12.54 -16.01
CA LYS A 151 28.68 -11.45 -15.17
C LYS A 151 27.57 -10.80 -14.35
N GLU A 152 26.46 -10.46 -14.99
CA GLU A 152 25.39 -9.67 -14.35
C GLU A 152 24.23 -10.53 -13.82
N GLY A 153 24.12 -11.78 -14.27
CA GLY A 153 23.00 -12.66 -13.95
C GLY A 153 23.04 -13.38 -12.60
N HIS A 154 24.07 -13.16 -11.77
CA HIS A 154 24.28 -13.96 -10.55
C HIS A 154 23.09 -13.86 -9.59
N LEU A 155 22.67 -12.64 -9.25
CA LEU A 155 21.51 -12.40 -8.39
C LEU A 155 20.25 -13.08 -8.95
N THR A 156 20.00 -12.95 -10.26
CA THR A 156 18.84 -13.57 -10.90
C THR A 156 18.88 -15.09 -10.83
N ARG A 157 20.06 -15.71 -10.98
CA ARG A 157 20.24 -17.17 -10.79
C ARG A 157 19.98 -17.61 -9.35
N VAL A 158 20.45 -16.84 -8.37
CA VAL A 158 20.16 -17.11 -6.94
C VAL A 158 18.66 -17.06 -6.66
N LEU A 159 18.00 -15.97 -7.07
CA LEU A 159 16.56 -15.76 -6.80
C LEU A 159 15.66 -16.77 -7.54
N THR A 160 16.11 -17.33 -8.66
CA THR A 160 15.39 -18.37 -9.42
C THR A 160 15.80 -19.80 -9.05
N GLY A 161 16.65 -19.98 -8.04
CA GLY A 161 17.05 -21.29 -7.53
C GLY A 161 18.12 -22.02 -8.35
N GLN A 162 18.73 -21.37 -9.34
CA GLN A 162 19.83 -21.94 -10.14
C GLN A 162 21.20 -21.84 -9.43
N SER A 163 21.29 -21.05 -8.36
CA SER A 163 22.50 -20.89 -7.55
C SER A 163 22.10 -20.62 -6.10
N THR A 164 23.04 -20.80 -5.17
CA THR A 164 22.82 -20.54 -3.73
C THR A 164 23.42 -19.20 -3.34
N PRO A 165 22.80 -18.43 -2.42
CA PRO A 165 23.39 -17.20 -1.92
C PRO A 165 24.65 -17.48 -1.10
N ALA A 166 25.64 -16.61 -1.21
CA ALA A 166 26.87 -16.65 -0.43
C ALA A 166 26.76 -15.74 0.82
N PHE A 167 27.47 -16.15 1.88
CA PHE A 167 27.58 -15.39 3.13
C PHE A 167 29.05 -15.25 3.51
N ILE A 168 29.52 -14.01 3.62
CA ILE A 168 30.90 -13.70 4.02
C ILE A 168 30.85 -13.15 5.45
N PRO A 169 31.57 -13.75 6.42
CA PRO A 169 31.62 -13.22 7.77
C PRO A 169 32.11 -11.77 7.77
N GLU A 170 31.27 -10.86 8.26
CA GLU A 170 31.57 -9.43 8.35
C GLU A 170 31.21 -8.95 9.75
N THR A 171 32.09 -8.16 10.39
CA THR A 171 31.87 -7.72 11.77
C THR A 171 31.32 -6.31 11.80
N ILE A 172 30.18 -6.12 12.47
CA ILE A 172 29.66 -4.78 12.75
C ILE A 172 30.46 -4.20 13.92
N HIS A 173 31.28 -3.18 13.66
CA HIS A 173 32.22 -2.62 14.63
C HIS A 173 31.61 -1.65 15.66
N TYR A 174 30.29 -1.61 15.80
CA TYR A 174 29.61 -0.75 16.78
C TYR A 174 28.31 -1.41 17.27
N PRO A 175 27.86 -1.07 18.49
CA PRO A 175 26.70 -1.74 19.08
C PRO A 175 25.41 -1.32 18.36
N LEU A 176 24.55 -2.32 18.11
CA LEU A 176 23.19 -2.14 17.60
C LEU A 176 22.22 -1.94 18.77
N ASN A 177 22.36 -0.81 19.45
CA ASN A 177 21.54 -0.49 20.63
C ASN A 177 20.05 -0.45 20.29
N GLY A 178 19.21 -0.97 21.20
CA GLY A 178 17.75 -0.92 21.06
C GLY A 178 17.14 -2.03 20.19
N LEU A 179 17.93 -3.01 19.73
CA LEU A 179 17.44 -4.21 19.05
C LEU A 179 17.52 -5.42 19.99
N ASN A 180 16.52 -6.31 19.93
CA ASN A 180 16.57 -7.60 20.61
C ASN A 180 17.49 -8.60 19.86
N ALA A 181 17.73 -9.77 20.46
CA ALA A 181 18.64 -10.78 19.90
C ALA A 181 18.28 -11.22 18.47
N SER A 182 17.00 -11.49 18.18
CA SER A 182 16.57 -11.92 16.85
C SER A 182 16.73 -10.82 15.79
N GLN A 183 16.50 -9.55 16.19
CA GLN A 183 16.70 -8.39 15.32
C GLN A 183 18.19 -8.13 15.07
N GLN A 184 19.05 -8.29 16.08
CA GLN A 184 20.51 -8.19 15.91
C GLN A 184 21.05 -9.27 14.96
N GLN A 185 20.55 -10.51 15.09
CA GLN A 185 20.88 -11.60 14.16
C GLN A 185 20.42 -11.30 12.73
N ALA A 186 19.24 -10.70 12.56
CA ALA A 186 18.75 -10.30 11.25
C ALA A 186 19.65 -9.23 10.62
N VAL A 187 20.08 -8.23 11.39
CA VAL A 187 21.04 -7.21 10.91
C VAL A 187 22.36 -7.86 10.54
N GLN A 188 22.92 -8.73 11.40
CA GLN A 188 24.17 -9.43 11.14
C GLN A 188 24.12 -10.25 9.85
N LYS A 189 23.04 -11.02 9.63
CA LYS A 189 22.90 -11.80 8.40
C LYS A 189 22.75 -10.91 7.17
N ILE A 190 22.05 -9.78 7.29
CA ILE A 190 21.97 -8.79 6.21
C ILE A 190 23.36 -8.33 5.81
N PHE A 191 24.29 -8.14 6.74
CA PHE A 191 25.68 -7.80 6.42
C PHE A 191 26.36 -8.93 5.67
N GLU A 192 26.32 -10.14 6.21
CA GLU A 192 27.05 -11.28 5.66
C GLU A 192 26.60 -11.67 4.24
N ALA A 193 25.31 -11.52 3.93
CA ALA A 193 24.74 -11.91 2.65
C ALA A 193 25.37 -11.16 1.47
N GLN A 194 25.76 -11.88 0.43
CA GLN A 194 26.29 -11.26 -0.80
C GLN A 194 25.18 -10.94 -1.79
N GLU A 195 24.20 -11.84 -1.96
CA GLU A 195 23.10 -11.65 -2.92
C GLU A 195 21.73 -11.51 -2.27
N LEU A 196 21.43 -12.34 -1.26
CA LEU A 196 20.08 -12.45 -0.70
C LEU A 196 20.10 -12.58 0.82
N ALA A 197 19.35 -11.71 1.48
CA ALA A 197 18.94 -11.89 2.88
C ALA A 197 17.42 -11.76 3.00
N ILE A 198 16.81 -12.56 3.87
CA ILE A 198 15.37 -12.56 4.10
C ILE A 198 15.08 -12.31 5.58
N VAL A 199 14.38 -11.21 5.88
CA VAL A 199 13.84 -10.91 7.21
C VAL A 199 12.37 -11.31 7.24
N HIS A 200 12.07 -12.45 7.85
CA HIS A 200 10.71 -12.86 8.12
C HIS A 200 10.23 -12.19 9.41
N GLY A 201 9.34 -11.21 9.26
CA GLY A 201 8.85 -10.38 10.36
C GLY A 201 7.36 -10.59 10.65
N PRO A 202 7.00 -11.52 11.54
CA PRO A 202 5.65 -11.72 12.06
C PRO A 202 5.03 -10.45 12.65
N PRO A 203 3.70 -10.41 12.89
CA PRO A 203 3.01 -9.25 13.45
C PRO A 203 3.63 -8.75 14.76
N GLY A 204 3.89 -7.45 14.86
CA GLY A 204 4.38 -6.82 16.08
C GLY A 204 5.87 -7.03 16.39
N THR A 205 6.64 -7.71 15.52
CA THR A 205 8.06 -8.04 15.79
C THR A 205 9.08 -6.93 15.49
N GLY A 206 8.60 -5.78 15.01
CA GLY A 206 9.48 -4.64 14.71
C GLY A 206 10.30 -4.79 13.42
N LYS A 207 9.78 -5.51 12.41
CA LYS A 207 10.37 -5.66 11.06
C LYS A 207 10.91 -4.34 10.50
N THR A 208 10.06 -3.31 10.40
CA THR A 208 10.47 -2.00 9.88
C THR A 208 11.58 -1.36 10.72
N THR A 209 11.55 -1.50 12.05
CA THR A 209 12.61 -1.00 12.93
C THR A 209 13.93 -1.72 12.66
N THR A 210 13.88 -3.04 12.47
CA THR A 210 15.04 -3.88 12.13
C THR A 210 15.65 -3.46 10.79
N LEU A 211 14.82 -3.26 9.77
CA LEU A 211 15.29 -2.79 8.45
C LEU A 211 15.92 -1.40 8.52
N VAL A 212 15.32 -0.47 9.27
CA VAL A 212 15.85 0.88 9.45
C VAL A 212 17.25 0.84 10.06
N GLN A 213 17.46 0.02 11.10
CA GLN A 213 18.77 -0.14 11.72
C GLN A 213 19.76 -0.88 10.79
N ALA A 214 19.31 -1.89 10.04
CA ALA A 214 20.15 -2.57 9.05
C ALA A 214 20.62 -1.62 7.94
N ILE A 215 19.71 -0.80 7.39
CA ILE A 215 20.01 0.19 6.35
C ILE A 215 20.98 1.24 6.90
N LYS A 216 20.69 1.82 8.08
CA LYS A 216 21.57 2.77 8.75
C LYS A 216 22.98 2.20 8.90
N ALA A 217 23.05 0.92 9.27
CA ALA A 217 24.31 0.25 9.45
C ALA A 217 25.08 0.05 8.13
N LEU A 218 24.41 -0.43 7.08
CA LEU A 218 25.00 -0.59 5.74
C LEU A 218 25.51 0.75 5.17
N ILE A 219 24.76 1.83 5.34
CA ILE A 219 25.18 3.19 4.91
C ILE A 219 26.45 3.61 5.64
N LYS A 220 26.54 3.35 6.96
CA LYS A 220 27.69 3.72 7.77
C LYS A 220 28.96 2.96 7.38
N GLN A 221 28.84 1.69 6.99
CA GLN A 221 29.97 0.84 6.63
C GLN A 221 30.42 1.05 5.18
N ASN A 222 29.49 0.99 4.23
CA ASN A 222 29.82 0.92 2.81
C ASN A 222 29.76 2.28 2.09
N LYS A 223 29.08 3.27 2.69
CA LYS A 223 28.80 4.60 2.09
C LYS A 223 28.14 4.55 0.71
N GLN A 224 27.56 3.40 0.34
CA GLN A 224 26.87 3.20 -0.93
C GLN A 224 25.42 3.64 -0.82
N GLN A 225 24.88 4.22 -1.89
CA GLN A 225 23.47 4.57 -1.96
C GLN A 225 22.60 3.30 -1.99
N ILE A 226 21.50 3.31 -1.22
CA ILE A 226 20.56 2.18 -1.13
C ILE A 226 19.21 2.59 -1.69
N LEU A 227 18.61 1.71 -2.50
CA LEU A 227 17.22 1.84 -2.95
C LEU A 227 16.32 1.02 -2.03
N VAL A 228 15.34 1.67 -1.42
CA VAL A 228 14.37 1.04 -0.51
C VAL A 228 12.98 1.15 -1.13
N VAL A 229 12.31 0.02 -1.29
CA VAL A 229 11.03 -0.07 -1.97
C VAL A 229 10.01 -0.89 -1.21
N ALA A 230 8.73 -0.63 -1.49
CA ALA A 230 7.60 -1.40 -0.96
C ALA A 230 6.44 -1.40 -1.98
N PRO A 231 5.49 -2.35 -1.92
CA PRO A 231 4.35 -2.40 -2.83
C PRO A 231 3.37 -1.23 -2.64
N SER A 232 3.25 -0.66 -1.44
CA SER A 232 2.30 0.41 -1.12
C SER A 232 2.99 1.72 -0.76
N ASN A 233 2.40 2.87 -1.16
CA ASN A 233 2.91 4.19 -0.79
C ASN A 233 2.98 4.36 0.74
N THR A 234 2.01 3.85 1.49
CA THR A 234 1.99 3.96 2.96
C THR A 234 3.20 3.27 3.61
N ALA A 235 3.64 2.12 3.08
CA ALA A 235 4.85 1.46 3.57
C ALA A 235 6.12 2.24 3.22
N VAL A 236 6.21 2.78 2.00
CA VAL A 236 7.34 3.64 1.57
C VAL A 236 7.41 4.91 2.43
N ASP A 237 6.27 5.53 2.69
CA ASP A 237 6.13 6.74 3.49
C ASP A 237 6.63 6.52 4.92
N LEU A 238 6.21 5.41 5.56
CA LEU A 238 6.68 5.02 6.89
C LEU A 238 8.19 4.80 6.94
N LEU A 239 8.75 4.07 5.96
CA LEU A 239 10.20 3.85 5.88
C LEU A 239 10.95 5.16 5.67
N SER A 240 10.45 6.04 4.80
CA SER A 240 11.07 7.35 4.52
C SER A 240 11.16 8.21 5.78
N GLU A 241 10.07 8.29 6.55
CA GLU A 241 10.05 9.02 7.82
C GLU A 241 11.01 8.40 8.84
N LYS A 242 10.97 7.07 9.04
CA LYS A 242 11.85 6.40 10.01
C LYS A 242 13.33 6.54 9.66
N LEU A 243 13.69 6.38 8.40
CA LEU A 243 15.08 6.54 7.94
C LEU A 243 15.55 8.00 8.08
N SER A 244 14.67 8.98 7.81
CA SER A 244 14.98 10.39 8.05
C SER A 244 15.12 10.72 9.54
N ASN A 245 14.32 10.10 10.42
CA ASN A 245 14.43 10.26 11.88
C ASN A 245 15.78 9.78 12.41
N GLU A 246 16.39 8.78 11.76
CA GLU A 246 17.75 8.30 12.07
C GLU A 246 18.86 9.23 11.56
N GLY A 247 18.51 10.37 10.95
CA GLY A 247 19.44 11.37 10.44
C GLY A 247 20.02 11.06 9.07
N LEU A 248 19.44 10.11 8.33
CA LEU A 248 19.90 9.75 6.98
C LEU A 248 19.32 10.70 5.93
N ASN A 249 20.09 11.01 4.89
CA ASN A 249 19.61 11.82 3.78
C ASN A 249 18.73 10.99 2.83
N VAL A 250 17.42 11.08 3.04
CA VAL A 250 16.40 10.34 2.29
C VAL A 250 15.79 11.20 1.20
N LEU A 251 15.67 10.64 0.00
CA LEU A 251 14.94 11.21 -1.13
C LEU A 251 13.76 10.29 -1.51
N ARG A 252 12.53 10.80 -1.35
CA ARG A 252 11.29 10.09 -1.67
C ARG A 252 10.85 10.37 -3.10
N ILE A 253 10.76 9.33 -3.92
CA ILE A 253 10.34 9.41 -5.33
C ILE A 253 8.86 9.06 -5.45
N GLY A 254 8.07 9.97 -6.03
CA GLY A 254 6.62 9.85 -6.15
C GLY A 254 5.88 10.56 -5.01
N ASN A 255 4.55 10.60 -5.11
CA ASN A 255 3.74 11.40 -4.19
C ASN A 255 3.36 10.61 -2.93
N PRO A 256 3.60 11.17 -1.73
CA PRO A 256 3.15 10.60 -0.47
C PRO A 256 1.64 10.42 -0.42
N THR A 257 1.20 9.37 0.27
CA THR A 257 -0.19 9.22 0.70
C THR A 257 -0.46 9.96 2.01
N ARG A 258 0.55 10.04 2.87
CA ARG A 258 0.48 10.79 4.13
C ARG A 258 0.87 12.24 3.90
N VAL A 259 0.11 13.17 4.47
CA VAL A 259 0.28 14.62 4.27
C VAL A 259 1.15 15.25 5.37
N SER A 260 2.07 14.49 5.99
CA SER A 260 2.95 15.07 7.01
C SER A 260 3.94 16.04 6.36
N GLU A 261 4.13 17.23 6.95
CA GLU A 261 5.07 18.23 6.43
C GLU A 261 6.49 17.65 6.28
N LYS A 262 6.88 16.82 7.25
CA LYS A 262 8.17 16.13 7.24
C LYS A 262 8.33 15.24 6.02
N LEU A 263 7.33 14.42 5.71
CA LEU A 263 7.38 13.52 4.56
C LEU A 263 7.33 14.29 3.23
N MET A 264 6.53 15.35 3.15
CA MET A 264 6.49 16.23 1.98
C MET A 264 7.87 16.86 1.72
N ALA A 265 8.60 17.25 2.77
CA ALA A 265 9.98 17.76 2.67
C ALA A 265 11.00 16.73 2.17
N LEU A 266 10.70 15.42 2.22
CA LEU A 266 11.55 14.36 1.68
C LEU A 266 11.33 14.12 0.18
N THR A 267 10.21 14.61 -0.39
CA THR A 267 9.88 14.36 -1.80
C THR A 267 10.83 15.06 -2.75
N LEU A 268 11.09 14.45 -3.91
CA LEU A 268 11.92 15.04 -4.95
C LEU A 268 11.45 16.44 -5.34
N ASP A 269 10.15 16.63 -5.57
CA ASP A 269 9.60 17.92 -5.99
C ASP A 269 9.78 19.01 -4.92
N SER A 270 9.58 18.68 -3.65
CA SER A 270 9.83 19.62 -2.55
C SER A 270 11.31 19.99 -2.44
N ARG A 271 12.20 19.00 -2.60
CA ARG A 271 13.65 19.21 -2.58
C ARG A 271 14.13 20.05 -3.76
N ILE A 272 13.56 19.86 -4.96
CA ILE A 272 13.81 20.72 -6.13
C ILE A 272 13.37 22.15 -5.82
N ASN A 273 12.17 22.33 -5.27
CA ASN A 273 11.64 23.65 -4.94
C ASN A 273 12.45 24.39 -3.87
N ALA A 274 13.08 23.64 -2.94
CA ALA A 274 13.94 24.16 -1.90
C ALA A 274 15.40 24.36 -2.33
N HIS A 275 15.80 23.91 -3.53
CA HIS A 275 17.17 24.00 -4.02
C HIS A 275 17.60 25.46 -4.27
N SER A 276 18.88 25.77 -4.05
CA SER A 276 19.42 27.14 -4.22
C SER A 276 19.16 27.70 -5.62
N ASP A 277 19.31 26.83 -6.62
CA ASP A 277 19.26 27.20 -8.05
C ASP A 277 17.83 27.29 -8.58
N MET A 278 16.82 26.94 -7.76
CA MET A 278 15.42 27.11 -8.14
C MET A 278 15.04 28.59 -8.36
N LYS A 279 15.76 29.51 -7.72
CA LYS A 279 15.59 30.96 -7.96
C LYS A 279 15.95 31.33 -9.40
N GLU A 280 16.96 30.70 -9.97
CA GLU A 280 17.37 30.92 -11.36
C GLU A 280 16.32 30.39 -12.32
N ILE A 281 15.80 29.18 -12.09
CA ILE A 281 14.68 28.63 -12.87
C ILE A 281 13.48 29.57 -12.89
N LYS A 282 13.07 30.11 -11.73
CA LYS A 282 11.95 31.06 -11.64
C LYS A 282 12.21 32.32 -12.47
N LYS A 283 13.45 32.83 -12.47
CA LYS A 283 13.86 33.99 -13.26
C LYS A 283 13.81 33.69 -14.77
N LEU A 284 14.40 32.58 -15.20
CA LEU A 284 14.43 32.16 -16.61
C LEU A 284 13.01 31.89 -17.14
N LYS A 285 12.15 31.20 -16.38
CA LYS A 285 10.74 30.97 -16.74
C LYS A 285 9.97 32.28 -16.92
N LYS A 286 10.19 33.27 -16.04
CA LYS A 286 9.57 34.60 -16.16
C LYS A 286 10.02 35.30 -17.45
N GLN A 287 11.32 35.31 -17.73
CA GLN A 287 11.86 35.91 -18.96
C GLN A 287 11.33 35.22 -20.22
N ALA A 288 11.28 33.88 -20.25
CA ALA A 288 10.74 33.12 -21.37
C ALA A 288 9.27 33.47 -21.63
N SER A 289 8.46 33.60 -20.57
CA SER A 289 7.06 34.03 -20.69
C SER A 289 6.92 35.46 -21.22
N GLU A 290 7.81 36.38 -20.83
CA GLU A 290 7.82 37.76 -21.36
C GLU A 290 8.12 37.78 -22.86
N TYR A 291 9.13 37.04 -23.32
CA TYR A 291 9.43 36.89 -24.75
C TYR A 291 8.27 36.28 -25.53
N LYS A 292 7.62 35.24 -24.98
CA LYS A 292 6.45 34.60 -25.58
C LYS A 292 5.27 35.58 -25.70
N ASN A 293 5.00 36.37 -24.66
CA ASN A 293 3.96 37.38 -24.66
C ASN A 293 4.23 38.50 -25.68
N MET A 294 5.49 38.94 -25.81
CA MET A 294 5.90 39.90 -26.83
C MET A 294 5.69 39.33 -28.24
N ALA A 295 6.09 38.07 -28.48
CA ALA A 295 5.92 37.41 -29.78
C ALA A 295 4.45 37.30 -30.19
N HIS A 296 3.54 37.08 -29.24
CA HIS A 296 2.09 36.99 -29.50
C HIS A 296 1.43 38.32 -29.86
N LYS A 297 2.05 39.48 -29.56
CA LYS A 297 1.50 40.80 -29.95
C LYS A 297 1.56 41.07 -31.46
N TYR A 298 2.43 40.37 -32.19
CA TYR A 298 2.61 40.54 -33.65
C TYR A 298 1.60 39.75 -34.51
N LYS A 299 0.38 39.48 -34.02
CA LYS A 299 -0.62 38.58 -34.67
C LYS A 299 -1.46 39.21 -35.79
N ARG A 300 -1.46 40.53 -36.02
CA ARG A 300 -2.50 41.20 -36.86
C ARG A 300 -2.05 41.96 -38.13
N ASN A 301 -0.78 42.29 -38.34
CA ASN A 301 -0.27 42.88 -39.59
C ASN A 301 1.01 42.17 -40.02
N PHE A 302 1.22 41.93 -41.33
CA PHE A 302 2.29 41.07 -41.84
C PHE A 302 3.24 41.79 -42.79
N GLY A 303 4.28 42.43 -42.24
CA GLY A 303 5.53 42.71 -42.95
C GLY A 303 6.60 41.61 -42.74
N LYS A 304 7.56 41.47 -43.67
CA LYS A 304 8.69 40.51 -43.53
C LYS A 304 9.50 40.73 -42.24
N ALA A 305 9.79 41.98 -41.91
CA ALA A 305 10.54 42.35 -40.72
C ALA A 305 9.83 41.95 -39.40
N GLU A 306 8.51 42.10 -39.34
CA GLU A 306 7.72 41.70 -38.17
C GLU A 306 7.66 40.18 -37.99
N ARG A 307 7.65 39.42 -39.09
CA ARG A 307 7.77 37.96 -39.05
C ARG A 307 9.13 37.51 -38.52
N ASP A 308 10.21 38.13 -38.99
CA ASP A 308 11.57 37.83 -38.55
C ASP A 308 11.76 38.18 -37.06
N GLN A 309 11.21 39.31 -36.61
CA GLN A 309 11.25 39.70 -35.19
C GLN A 309 10.43 38.76 -34.30
N ARG A 310 9.23 38.35 -34.75
CA ARG A 310 8.41 37.36 -34.05
C ARG A 310 9.16 36.03 -33.92
N LYS A 311 9.81 35.58 -34.98
CA LYS A 311 10.61 34.35 -34.97
C LYS A 311 11.76 34.47 -33.97
N ALA A 312 12.52 35.56 -33.98
CA ALA A 312 13.61 35.79 -33.04
C ALA A 312 13.15 35.78 -31.57
N LEU A 313 11.98 36.36 -31.26
CA LEU A 313 11.42 36.34 -29.90
C LEU A 313 11.02 34.93 -29.46
N PHE A 314 10.44 34.13 -30.36
CA PHE A 314 10.19 32.71 -30.06
C PHE A 314 11.49 31.93 -29.89
N ASP A 315 12.48 32.14 -30.75
CA ASP A 315 13.77 31.46 -30.66
C ASP A 315 14.46 31.76 -29.32
N ALA A 316 14.41 33.02 -28.86
CA ALA A 316 14.91 33.43 -27.54
C ALA A 316 14.14 32.76 -26.39
N ALA A 317 12.81 32.70 -26.47
CA ALA A 317 12.00 32.00 -25.47
C ALA A 317 12.33 30.50 -25.40
N HIS A 318 12.51 29.84 -26.56
CA HIS A 318 12.90 28.43 -26.62
C HIS A 318 14.30 28.17 -26.05
N GLN A 319 15.25 29.09 -26.28
CA GLN A 319 16.58 28.98 -25.68
C GLN A 319 16.53 29.03 -24.16
N LEU A 320 15.76 29.97 -23.60
CA LEU A 320 15.58 30.07 -22.15
C LEU A 320 14.89 28.83 -21.56
N ILE A 321 13.92 28.24 -22.25
CA ILE A 321 13.29 26.98 -21.82
C ILE A 321 14.31 25.83 -21.82
N LYS A 322 15.17 25.74 -22.84
CA LYS A 322 16.27 24.75 -22.85
C LYS A 322 17.24 24.94 -21.70
N GLU A 323 17.52 26.17 -21.31
CA GLU A 323 18.35 26.46 -20.12
C GLU A 323 17.64 26.03 -18.83
N VAL A 324 16.34 26.32 -18.71
CA VAL A 324 15.51 25.83 -17.59
C VAL A 324 15.58 24.31 -17.47
N ASP A 325 15.41 23.58 -18.57
CA ASP A 325 15.44 22.11 -18.57
C ASP A 325 16.80 21.59 -18.11
N LYS A 326 17.90 22.21 -18.55
CA LYS A 326 19.27 21.87 -18.12
C LYS A 326 19.47 22.12 -16.63
N THR A 327 19.02 23.27 -16.13
CA THR A 327 19.14 23.59 -14.69
C THR A 327 18.27 22.66 -13.86
N GLU A 328 17.04 22.35 -14.29
CA GLU A 328 16.19 21.37 -13.61
C GLU A 328 16.82 19.97 -13.58
N GLN A 329 17.46 19.55 -14.66
CA GLN A 329 18.21 18.29 -14.71
C GLN A 329 19.41 18.32 -13.74
N PHE A 330 20.19 19.40 -13.72
CA PHE A 330 21.31 19.58 -12.79
C PHE A 330 20.86 19.47 -11.33
N ILE A 331 19.80 20.18 -10.95
CA ILE A 331 19.24 20.11 -9.58
C ILE A 331 18.84 18.67 -9.25
N THR A 332 18.19 17.99 -10.17
CA THR A 332 17.74 16.60 -9.97
C THR A 332 18.94 15.66 -9.74
N GLU A 333 19.97 15.78 -10.56
CA GLU A 333 21.21 14.99 -10.45
C GLU A 333 21.97 15.28 -9.16
N ASP A 334 22.06 16.55 -8.75
CA ASP A 334 22.69 16.96 -7.49
C ASP A 334 21.95 16.37 -6.27
N LEU A 335 20.63 16.47 -6.25
CA LEU A 335 19.80 15.92 -5.16
C LEU A 335 19.91 14.39 -5.07
N ILE A 336 19.88 13.70 -6.22
CA ILE A 336 20.06 12.25 -6.29
C ILE A 336 21.47 11.87 -5.83
N GLY A 337 22.51 12.58 -6.30
CA GLY A 337 23.90 12.29 -5.94
C GLY A 337 24.19 12.49 -4.44
N LYS A 338 23.51 13.44 -3.79
CA LYS A 338 23.63 13.68 -2.34
C LYS A 338 22.80 12.71 -1.48
N ALA A 339 21.79 12.05 -2.05
CA ALA A 339 20.93 11.15 -1.30
C ALA A 339 21.70 9.89 -0.87
N GLN A 340 21.60 9.52 0.42
CA GLN A 340 22.12 8.23 0.89
C GLN A 340 21.11 7.11 0.60
N ILE A 341 19.83 7.47 0.62
CA ILE A 341 18.72 6.53 0.44
C ILE A 341 17.71 7.13 -0.52
N ILE A 342 17.29 6.32 -1.49
CA ILE A 342 16.17 6.63 -2.36
C ILE A 342 15.02 5.70 -1.99
N THR A 343 13.85 6.26 -1.71
CA THR A 343 12.64 5.50 -1.39
C THR A 343 11.61 5.62 -2.51
N ALA A 344 11.02 4.50 -2.94
CA ALA A 344 10.01 4.49 -4.00
C ALA A 344 9.06 3.29 -3.86
N THR A 345 7.94 3.27 -4.57
CA THR A 345 7.18 2.02 -4.75
C THR A 345 7.91 1.08 -5.71
N LEU A 346 7.51 -0.19 -5.78
CA LEU A 346 8.11 -1.16 -6.73
C LEU A 346 8.13 -0.65 -8.17
N VAL A 347 7.00 -0.14 -8.66
CA VAL A 347 6.89 0.49 -10.00
C VAL A 347 7.58 1.86 -10.02
N GLY A 348 7.47 2.64 -8.94
CA GLY A 348 8.13 3.93 -8.79
C GLY A 348 9.66 3.86 -8.86
N ALA A 349 10.26 2.69 -8.61
CA ALA A 349 11.68 2.45 -8.83
C ALA A 349 12.11 2.67 -10.29
N ASN A 350 11.18 2.65 -11.25
CA ASN A 350 11.44 2.98 -12.65
C ASN A 350 11.03 4.40 -13.06
N HIS A 351 10.82 5.30 -12.10
CA HIS A 351 10.63 6.72 -12.38
C HIS A 351 11.79 7.29 -13.20
N TYR A 352 11.51 8.18 -14.16
CA TYR A 352 12.47 8.63 -15.17
C TYR A 352 13.76 9.25 -14.61
N THR A 353 13.71 9.82 -13.40
CA THR A 353 14.87 10.41 -12.73
C THR A 353 15.84 9.39 -12.15
N ILE A 354 15.34 8.20 -11.79
CA ILE A 354 16.15 7.14 -11.16
C ILE A 354 16.22 5.86 -12.01
N ARG A 355 15.53 5.81 -13.16
CA ARG A 355 15.38 4.57 -13.93
C ARG A 355 16.69 3.93 -14.37
N ASN A 356 17.68 4.76 -14.66
CA ASN A 356 18.99 4.36 -15.18
C ASN A 356 20.05 4.16 -14.06
N LEU A 357 19.69 4.39 -12.80
CA LEU A 357 20.60 4.19 -11.68
C LEU A 357 20.76 2.69 -11.38
N LYS A 358 21.95 2.32 -10.93
CA LYS A 358 22.27 1.00 -10.40
C LYS A 358 22.60 1.12 -8.93
N PHE A 359 22.15 0.15 -8.15
CA PHE A 359 22.33 0.09 -6.71
C PHE A 359 23.09 -1.19 -6.37
N HIS A 360 23.98 -1.12 -5.39
CA HIS A 360 24.55 -2.35 -4.85
C HIS A 360 23.46 -3.13 -4.11
N THR A 361 22.75 -2.47 -3.20
CA THR A 361 21.70 -3.08 -2.38
C THR A 361 20.33 -2.48 -2.67
N VAL A 362 19.34 -3.35 -2.88
CA VAL A 362 17.91 -3.03 -2.89
C VAL A 362 17.23 -3.68 -1.67
N VAL A 363 16.44 -2.91 -0.94
CA VAL A 363 15.60 -3.42 0.16
C VAL A 363 14.15 -3.41 -0.29
N ILE A 364 13.45 -4.55 -0.18
CA ILE A 364 12.02 -4.66 -0.47
C ILE A 364 11.28 -5.00 0.83
N ASP A 365 10.56 -4.03 1.39
CA ASP A 365 9.66 -4.25 2.53
C ASP A 365 8.26 -4.66 2.05
N GLU A 366 7.50 -5.31 2.92
CA GLU A 366 6.20 -5.93 2.63
C GLU A 366 6.22 -6.85 1.39
N ALA A 367 7.33 -7.56 1.17
CA ALA A 367 7.53 -8.44 0.01
C ALA A 367 6.53 -9.61 -0.04
N GLY A 368 5.90 -9.97 1.10
CA GLY A 368 4.83 -10.98 1.18
C GLY A 368 3.50 -10.53 0.55
N GLN A 369 3.34 -9.25 0.24
CA GLN A 369 2.15 -8.69 -0.44
C GLN A 369 2.47 -8.21 -1.85
N ALA A 370 3.70 -8.41 -2.32
CA ALA A 370 4.12 -7.96 -3.64
C ALA A 370 3.89 -9.07 -4.67
N LEU A 371 3.31 -8.69 -5.81
CA LEU A 371 3.37 -9.52 -7.01
C LEU A 371 4.83 -9.69 -7.41
N GLU A 372 5.26 -10.94 -7.61
CA GLU A 372 6.64 -11.21 -8.00
C GLU A 372 7.10 -10.41 -9.23
N PRO A 373 6.31 -10.25 -10.32
CA PRO A 373 6.71 -9.43 -11.46
C PRO A 373 7.09 -7.99 -11.09
N ALA A 374 6.43 -7.40 -10.09
CA ALA A 374 6.74 -6.06 -9.62
C ALA A 374 8.07 -6.01 -8.85
N CYS A 375 8.42 -7.05 -8.11
CA CYS A 375 9.72 -7.15 -7.42
C CYS A 375 10.89 -7.13 -8.41
N TRP A 376 10.72 -7.68 -9.61
CA TRP A 376 11.79 -7.71 -10.62
C TRP A 376 12.19 -6.31 -11.14
N ILE A 377 11.31 -5.30 -11.04
CA ILE A 377 11.58 -3.91 -11.47
C ILE A 377 12.78 -3.29 -10.73
N PRO A 378 12.80 -3.23 -9.39
CA PRO A 378 13.96 -2.75 -8.64
C PRO A 378 15.12 -3.77 -8.63
N ILE A 379 14.84 -5.09 -8.64
CA ILE A 379 15.88 -6.13 -8.60
C ILE A 379 16.80 -6.09 -9.81
N SER A 380 16.31 -5.74 -11.01
CA SER A 380 17.15 -5.61 -12.20
C SER A 380 18.20 -4.47 -12.13
N LYS A 381 18.18 -3.69 -11.04
CA LYS A 381 19.11 -2.60 -10.75
C LYS A 381 20.08 -2.94 -9.62
N ALA A 382 19.94 -4.11 -9.01
CA ALA A 382 20.62 -4.52 -7.79
C ALA A 382 21.73 -5.55 -8.03
N GLN A 383 22.68 -5.63 -7.10
CA GLN A 383 23.58 -6.78 -6.95
C GLN A 383 23.19 -7.66 -5.75
N LYS A 384 22.63 -7.04 -4.72
CA LYS A 384 22.14 -7.63 -3.48
C LYS A 384 20.71 -7.19 -3.20
N VAL A 385 19.88 -8.11 -2.73
CA VAL A 385 18.48 -7.87 -2.36
C VAL A 385 18.24 -8.31 -0.92
N ILE A 386 17.59 -7.44 -0.17
CA ILE A 386 17.07 -7.74 1.17
C ILE A 386 15.55 -7.79 1.05
N LEU A 387 14.97 -8.98 1.18
CA LEU A 387 13.52 -9.14 1.21
C LEU A 387 13.04 -9.14 2.65
N ALA A 388 12.02 -8.35 2.94
CA ALA A 388 11.40 -8.30 4.25
C ALA A 388 9.89 -8.37 4.13
N GLY A 389 9.27 -9.18 4.98
CA GLY A 389 7.84 -9.37 4.94
C GLY A 389 7.41 -10.57 5.75
N ASP A 390 6.15 -10.95 5.53
CA ASP A 390 5.56 -12.11 6.16
C ASP A 390 4.67 -12.81 5.14
N HIS A 391 5.11 -13.98 4.68
CA HIS A 391 4.39 -14.78 3.68
C HIS A 391 3.23 -15.58 4.30
N LEU A 392 3.06 -15.53 5.63
CA LEU A 392 1.97 -16.16 6.37
C LEU A 392 0.84 -15.17 6.70
N GLN A 393 0.95 -13.92 6.23
CA GLN A 393 -0.11 -12.91 6.22
C GLN A 393 -0.73 -12.78 4.81
N LEU A 394 -1.40 -11.66 4.51
CA LEU A 394 -2.10 -11.46 3.23
C LEU A 394 -1.17 -11.60 2.02
N PRO A 395 -1.52 -12.44 1.02
CA PRO A 395 -0.85 -12.45 -0.28
C PRO A 395 -1.21 -11.20 -1.10
N PRO A 396 -0.54 -10.96 -2.23
CA PRO A 396 -0.98 -9.93 -3.18
C PRO A 396 -2.41 -10.18 -3.66
N THR A 397 -3.16 -9.08 -3.86
CA THR A 397 -4.49 -9.14 -4.48
C THR A 397 -4.36 -9.46 -5.97
N ILE A 398 -4.98 -10.57 -6.38
CA ILE A 398 -5.00 -11.05 -7.77
C ILE A 398 -6.45 -11.12 -8.24
N LYS A 399 -6.73 -10.57 -9.43
CA LYS A 399 -8.06 -10.51 -10.03
C LYS A 399 -8.43 -11.84 -10.69
N SER A 400 -7.49 -12.43 -11.42
CA SER A 400 -7.66 -13.70 -12.09
C SER A 400 -7.54 -14.87 -11.11
N GLN A 401 -8.67 -15.54 -10.85
CA GLN A 401 -8.67 -16.77 -10.07
C GLN A 401 -7.81 -17.86 -10.72
N GLN A 402 -7.74 -17.89 -12.05
CA GLN A 402 -6.90 -18.83 -12.79
C GLN A 402 -5.42 -18.54 -12.55
N ALA A 403 -4.98 -17.29 -12.74
CA ALA A 403 -3.58 -16.92 -12.50
C ALA A 403 -3.19 -17.14 -11.03
N ALA A 404 -4.09 -16.86 -10.08
CA ALA A 404 -3.87 -17.12 -8.66
C ALA A 404 -3.64 -18.62 -8.37
N LYS A 405 -4.45 -19.51 -8.97
CA LYS A 405 -4.30 -20.97 -8.88
C LYS A 405 -3.01 -21.45 -9.53
N ASP A 406 -2.60 -20.85 -10.63
CA ASP A 406 -1.38 -21.20 -11.37
C ASP A 406 -0.09 -20.58 -10.76
N SER A 407 -0.15 -20.23 -9.47
CA SER A 407 0.96 -19.78 -8.62
C SER A 407 1.40 -18.32 -8.78
N LEU A 408 0.56 -17.43 -9.35
CA LEU A 408 0.83 -15.98 -9.29
C LEU A 408 0.69 -15.43 -7.85
N SER A 409 -0.10 -16.12 -7.01
CA SER A 409 -0.29 -15.80 -5.59
C SER A 409 0.93 -16.10 -4.72
N THR A 410 1.80 -17.01 -5.16
CA THR A 410 3.05 -17.34 -4.48
C THR A 410 4.09 -16.24 -4.72
N THR A 411 4.42 -15.49 -3.67
CA THR A 411 5.31 -14.33 -3.78
C THR A 411 6.78 -14.72 -3.97
N LEU A 412 7.60 -13.77 -4.43
CA LEU A 412 9.05 -13.96 -4.51
C LEU A 412 9.66 -14.27 -3.14
N LEU A 413 9.14 -13.64 -2.07
CA LEU A 413 9.55 -13.90 -0.69
C LEU A 413 9.33 -15.36 -0.32
N GLU A 414 8.13 -15.90 -0.58
CA GLU A 414 7.77 -17.29 -0.29
C GLU A 414 8.64 -18.28 -1.08
N LYS A 415 8.85 -18.03 -2.38
CA LYS A 415 9.73 -18.85 -3.23
C LYS A 415 11.16 -18.85 -2.74
N CYS A 416 11.72 -17.67 -2.44
CA CYS A 416 13.11 -17.55 -1.98
C CYS A 416 13.31 -18.12 -0.57
N ALA A 417 12.32 -17.99 0.31
CA ALA A 417 12.37 -18.58 1.66
C ALA A 417 12.39 -20.12 1.59
N ALA A 418 11.60 -20.71 0.68
CA ALA A 418 11.59 -22.15 0.46
C ALA A 418 12.88 -22.66 -0.22
N LEU A 419 13.40 -21.92 -1.21
CA LEU A 419 14.63 -22.27 -1.93
C LEU A 419 15.88 -22.13 -1.06
N HIS A 420 15.94 -21.09 -0.21
CA HIS A 420 17.11 -20.72 0.57
C HIS A 420 16.78 -20.52 2.06
N PRO A 421 16.41 -21.57 2.82
CA PRO A 421 16.09 -21.43 4.24
C PRO A 421 17.22 -20.82 5.07
N GLY A 422 18.48 -21.07 4.67
CA GLY A 422 19.67 -20.50 5.32
C GLY A 422 19.81 -18.97 5.14
N ALA A 423 19.05 -18.34 4.24
CA ALA A 423 18.98 -16.90 4.07
C ALA A 423 17.86 -16.24 4.92
N VAL A 424 17.01 -17.03 5.56
CA VAL A 424 15.83 -16.57 6.31
C VAL A 424 16.15 -16.39 7.79
N ILE A 425 15.70 -15.27 8.34
CA ILE A 425 15.80 -14.94 9.77
C ILE A 425 14.41 -14.55 10.24
N LEU A 426 13.88 -15.34 11.16
CA LEU A 426 12.61 -15.08 11.83
C LEU A 426 12.84 -14.12 13.00
N LEU A 427 12.10 -13.02 13.04
CA LEU A 427 12.00 -12.19 14.24
C LEU A 427 11.03 -12.85 15.21
N GLU A 428 11.49 -13.17 16.42
CA GLU A 428 10.74 -14.01 17.36
C GLU A 428 9.98 -13.20 18.41
N GLU A 429 10.51 -12.05 18.84
CA GLU A 429 9.91 -11.27 19.92
C GLU A 429 8.96 -10.19 19.37
N GLN A 430 7.70 -10.20 19.84
CA GLN A 430 6.65 -9.26 19.43
C GLN A 430 6.27 -8.29 20.55
N TYR A 431 5.89 -7.06 20.16
CA TYR A 431 5.63 -5.92 21.06
C TYR A 431 4.21 -5.37 20.92
N ARG A 432 3.25 -6.17 20.43
CA ARG A 432 1.87 -5.74 20.16
C ARG A 432 0.86 -6.43 21.07
N MET A 433 0.87 -7.76 21.07
CA MET A 433 -0.24 -8.60 21.49
C MET A 433 0.00 -9.14 22.90
N ASN A 434 -1.07 -9.27 23.68
CA ASN A 434 -1.09 -10.16 24.82
C ASN A 434 -0.64 -11.58 24.42
N GLU A 435 0.03 -12.28 25.33
CA GLU A 435 0.57 -13.63 25.11
C GLU A 435 -0.51 -14.62 24.68
N ALA A 436 -1.71 -14.56 25.26
CA ALA A 436 -2.82 -15.44 24.93
C ALA A 436 -3.32 -15.22 23.48
N ILE A 437 -3.37 -13.97 23.01
CA ILE A 437 -3.76 -13.63 21.63
C ILE A 437 -2.68 -14.11 20.66
N MET A 438 -1.41 -13.85 20.99
CA MET A 438 -0.26 -14.29 20.20
C MET A 438 -0.19 -15.82 20.11
N GLY A 439 -0.46 -16.53 21.20
CA GLY A 439 -0.20 -17.96 21.34
C GLY A 439 -0.86 -18.81 20.26
N PHE A 440 -2.11 -18.52 19.91
CA PHE A 440 -2.80 -19.23 18.83
C PHE A 440 -2.13 -19.03 17.47
N SER A 441 -1.87 -17.77 17.10
CA SER A 441 -1.19 -17.43 15.85
C SER A 441 0.24 -18.01 15.79
N SER A 442 0.98 -17.93 16.91
CA SER A 442 2.32 -18.52 17.05
C SER A 442 2.32 -20.01 16.78
N LYS A 443 1.38 -20.76 17.38
CA LYS A 443 1.23 -22.20 17.19
C LYS A 443 0.84 -22.58 15.77
N GLN A 444 -0.13 -21.89 15.18
CA GLN A 444 -0.70 -22.26 13.87
C GLN A 444 0.19 -21.87 12.69
N PHE A 445 0.91 -20.76 12.78
CA PHE A 445 1.64 -20.19 11.64
C PHE A 445 3.15 -20.19 11.83
N TYR A 446 3.67 -20.14 13.05
CA TYR A 446 5.08 -19.81 13.31
C TYR A 446 5.79 -20.84 14.20
N ASP A 447 5.34 -22.10 14.17
CA ASP A 447 5.94 -23.22 14.91
C ASP A 447 6.15 -22.94 16.42
N SER A 448 5.25 -22.17 17.03
CA SER A 448 5.34 -21.73 18.42
C SER A 448 6.61 -20.94 18.77
N ARG A 449 7.28 -20.32 17.78
CA ARG A 449 8.53 -19.57 17.99
C ARG A 449 8.32 -18.14 18.47
N LEU A 450 7.13 -17.57 18.34
CA LEU A 450 6.87 -16.19 18.75
C LEU A 450 6.81 -16.06 20.27
N LYS A 451 7.39 -14.98 20.79
CA LYS A 451 7.47 -14.64 22.21
C LYS A 451 6.91 -13.24 22.43
N ALA A 452 6.05 -13.08 23.42
CA ALA A 452 5.53 -11.77 23.79
C ALA A 452 6.56 -11.05 24.66
N HIS A 453 6.92 -9.81 24.29
CA HIS A 453 7.76 -8.99 25.13
C HIS A 453 7.04 -8.71 26.48
N PRO A 454 7.74 -8.66 27.63
CA PRO A 454 7.12 -8.50 28.95
C PRO A 454 6.18 -7.29 29.09
N ILE A 455 6.42 -6.21 28.32
CA ILE A 455 5.58 -5.01 28.30
C ILE A 455 4.14 -5.29 27.81
N VAL A 456 3.96 -6.28 26.92
CA VAL A 456 2.65 -6.61 26.32
C VAL A 456 2.11 -7.97 26.77
N ALA A 457 2.97 -8.90 27.18
CA ALA A 457 2.61 -10.30 27.45
C ALA A 457 1.37 -10.46 28.36
N HIS A 458 1.26 -9.65 29.41
CA HIS A 458 0.17 -9.70 30.38
C HIS A 458 -0.70 -8.44 30.38
N GLN A 459 -0.65 -7.65 29.29
CA GLN A 459 -1.48 -6.46 29.18
C GLN A 459 -2.94 -6.87 28.98
N LEU A 460 -3.81 -6.44 29.90
CA LEU A 460 -5.26 -6.64 29.83
C LEU A 460 -5.96 -5.31 29.56
N LEU A 461 -7.22 -5.40 29.11
CA LEU A 461 -8.05 -4.21 28.93
C LEU A 461 -8.45 -3.60 30.28
N PHE A 462 -8.79 -4.43 31.27
CA PHE A 462 -9.01 -4.04 32.65
C PHE A 462 -8.68 -5.22 33.59
N PRO A 463 -8.50 -5.00 34.90
CA PRO A 463 -8.19 -6.09 35.84
C PRO A 463 -9.26 -7.18 35.82
N GLY A 464 -8.84 -8.43 35.63
CA GLY A 464 -9.75 -9.59 35.56
C GLY A 464 -10.38 -9.85 34.18
N ASP A 465 -10.07 -9.03 33.17
CA ASP A 465 -10.51 -9.27 31.80
C ASP A 465 -9.84 -10.50 31.16
N LEU A 466 -10.53 -11.10 30.20
CA LEU A 466 -9.99 -12.18 29.36
C LEU A 466 -9.46 -11.61 28.03
N PRO A 467 -8.19 -11.86 27.67
CA PRO A 467 -7.58 -11.33 26.46
C PRO A 467 -8.11 -11.96 25.17
N ILE A 468 -8.70 -13.16 25.24
CA ILE A 468 -9.33 -13.84 24.12
C ILE A 468 -10.70 -14.35 24.53
N SER A 469 -11.69 -14.18 23.66
CA SER A 469 -13.03 -14.73 23.85
C SER A 469 -13.61 -15.23 22.54
N PHE A 470 -14.17 -16.43 22.54
CA PHE A 470 -15.01 -16.93 21.45
C PHE A 470 -16.45 -17.02 21.95
N VAL A 471 -17.35 -16.26 21.33
CA VAL A 471 -18.77 -16.26 21.67
C VAL A 471 -19.52 -17.07 20.62
N ASP A 472 -19.94 -18.25 21.04
CA ASP A 472 -20.60 -19.22 20.17
C ASP A 472 -22.08 -18.88 19.97
N THR A 473 -22.49 -18.79 18.72
CA THR A 473 -23.89 -18.56 18.30
C THR A 473 -24.61 -19.83 17.87
N ALA A 474 -23.98 -21.01 18.02
CA ALA A 474 -24.60 -22.28 17.68
C ALA A 474 -25.92 -22.50 18.44
N GLY A 475 -26.95 -22.88 17.70
CA GLY A 475 -28.29 -23.12 18.25
C GLY A 475 -29.09 -21.86 18.59
N CYS A 476 -28.57 -20.65 18.36
CA CYS A 476 -29.32 -19.39 18.58
C CYS A 476 -30.30 -19.03 17.46
N GLY A 477 -30.29 -19.77 16.34
CA GLY A 477 -31.11 -19.46 15.15
C GLY A 477 -30.61 -18.23 14.39
N TYR A 478 -29.33 -17.91 14.49
CA TYR A 478 -28.72 -16.78 13.77
C TYR A 478 -28.33 -17.26 12.37
N ASP A 479 -29.29 -17.22 11.45
CA ASP A 479 -29.13 -17.76 10.10
C ASP A 479 -28.44 -16.77 9.16
N GLU A 480 -27.49 -17.27 8.37
CA GLU A 480 -26.87 -16.47 7.32
C GLU A 480 -27.84 -16.16 6.17
N LYS A 481 -27.72 -14.98 5.59
CA LYS A 481 -28.50 -14.49 4.45
C LYS A 481 -27.56 -14.13 3.31
N GLN A 482 -27.89 -14.57 2.11
CA GLN A 482 -27.13 -14.24 0.90
C GLN A 482 -27.76 -13.03 0.21
N GLU A 483 -27.00 -11.94 0.07
CA GLU A 483 -27.42 -10.76 -0.69
C GLU A 483 -26.45 -10.54 -1.86
N GLY A 484 -26.93 -10.78 -3.08
CA GLY A 484 -26.12 -10.71 -4.29
C GLY A 484 -24.94 -11.70 -4.26
N THR A 485 -23.73 -11.18 -4.17
CA THR A 485 -22.48 -11.96 -4.17
C THR A 485 -21.80 -12.05 -2.79
N SER A 486 -22.42 -11.50 -1.74
CA SER A 486 -21.89 -11.49 -0.38
C SER A 486 -22.87 -12.16 0.58
N THR A 487 -22.37 -12.53 1.76
CA THR A 487 -23.15 -13.09 2.86
C THR A 487 -23.20 -12.10 4.01
N ALA A 488 -24.30 -12.11 4.77
CA ALA A 488 -24.44 -11.41 6.03
C ALA A 488 -25.21 -12.27 7.04
N ASN A 489 -25.09 -11.94 8.31
CA ASN A 489 -25.83 -12.52 9.42
C ASN A 489 -26.30 -11.36 10.31
N PRO A 490 -27.50 -10.80 10.04
CA PRO A 490 -28.02 -9.65 10.77
C PRO A 490 -28.17 -9.91 12.28
N GLU A 491 -28.54 -11.12 12.65
CA GLU A 491 -28.73 -11.55 14.03
C GLU A 491 -27.39 -11.61 14.79
N GLU A 492 -26.34 -12.17 14.18
CA GLU A 492 -24.96 -12.11 14.70
C GLU A 492 -24.46 -10.66 14.81
N ALA A 493 -24.78 -9.80 13.83
CA ALA A 493 -24.39 -8.39 13.84
C ALA A 493 -25.04 -7.63 15.01
N SER A 494 -26.34 -7.84 15.22
CA SER A 494 -27.09 -7.26 16.34
C SER A 494 -26.53 -7.72 17.69
N PHE A 495 -26.26 -9.03 17.81
CA PHE A 495 -25.65 -9.61 19.00
C PHE A 495 -24.25 -9.02 19.28
N LEU A 496 -23.42 -8.87 18.25
CA LEU A 496 -22.09 -8.24 18.38
C LEU A 496 -22.21 -6.84 18.99
N PHE A 497 -23.17 -6.04 18.53
CA PHE A 497 -23.40 -4.70 19.08
C PHE A 497 -23.92 -4.74 20.52
N LYS A 498 -24.80 -5.69 20.87
CA LYS A 498 -25.22 -5.91 22.27
C LYS A 498 -24.02 -6.21 23.18
N HIS A 499 -23.13 -7.10 22.73
CA HIS A 499 -21.90 -7.43 23.46
C HIS A 499 -20.92 -6.25 23.53
N LEU A 500 -20.77 -5.49 22.43
CA LEU A 500 -19.92 -4.29 22.38
C LEU A 500 -20.44 -3.20 23.33
N HIS A 501 -21.76 -2.96 23.37
CA HIS A 501 -22.39 -2.01 24.29
C HIS A 501 -22.12 -2.35 25.75
N LYS A 502 -22.23 -3.63 26.12
CA LYS A 502 -21.88 -4.11 27.46
C LYS A 502 -20.41 -3.82 27.78
N LEU A 503 -19.50 -4.15 26.87
CA LEU A 503 -18.08 -3.86 27.05
C LEU A 503 -17.83 -2.36 27.22
N VAL A 504 -18.40 -1.51 26.35
CA VAL A 504 -18.22 -0.06 26.44
C VAL A 504 -18.74 0.47 27.77
N SER A 505 -19.87 -0.02 28.25
CA SER A 505 -20.46 0.35 29.53
C SER A 505 -19.54 -0.02 30.71
N GLU A 506 -18.96 -1.21 30.71
CA GLU A 506 -17.94 -1.63 31.70
C GLU A 506 -16.69 -0.73 31.66
N LEU A 507 -16.29 -0.29 30.46
CA LEU A 507 -15.12 0.58 30.28
C LEU A 507 -15.36 2.03 30.74
N THR A 508 -16.60 2.54 30.67
CA THR A 508 -16.90 3.93 31.05
C THR A 508 -16.55 4.27 32.50
N GLY A 509 -16.50 3.27 33.39
CA GLY A 509 -16.07 3.45 34.78
C GLY A 509 -14.55 3.58 34.95
N SER A 510 -13.76 3.10 33.99
CA SER A 510 -12.29 3.02 34.08
C SER A 510 -11.55 3.92 33.08
N TYR A 511 -12.25 4.39 32.04
CA TYR A 511 -11.70 5.17 30.94
C TYR A 511 -12.49 6.46 30.73
N SER A 512 -11.78 7.57 30.54
CA SER A 512 -12.36 8.80 30.02
C SER A 512 -12.54 8.69 28.50
N THR A 513 -13.31 9.62 27.93
CA THR A 513 -13.48 9.72 26.47
C THR A 513 -12.16 9.92 25.72
N GLU A 514 -11.23 10.69 26.30
CA GLU A 514 -9.94 10.97 25.67
C GLU A 514 -9.00 9.77 25.64
N ASN A 515 -8.99 8.96 26.71
CA ASN A 515 -8.12 7.79 26.84
C ASN A 515 -8.81 6.46 26.52
N PHE A 516 -10.00 6.52 25.92
CA PHE A 516 -10.82 5.37 25.61
C PHE A 516 -10.07 4.39 24.67
N PRO A 517 -10.09 3.07 24.94
CA PRO A 517 -9.43 2.09 24.11
C PRO A 517 -9.92 2.12 22.67
N THR A 518 -9.00 1.93 21.73
CA THR A 518 -9.35 1.87 20.31
C THR A 518 -9.96 0.52 19.96
N ILE A 519 -11.05 0.51 19.18
CA ILE A 519 -11.82 -0.70 18.85
C ILE A 519 -11.90 -0.87 17.32
N ALA A 520 -11.67 -2.10 16.85
CA ALA A 520 -12.04 -2.51 15.51
C ALA A 520 -13.18 -3.53 15.55
N VAL A 521 -14.16 -3.36 14.68
CA VAL A 521 -15.15 -4.38 14.33
C VAL A 521 -14.86 -4.82 12.90
N ILE A 522 -14.58 -6.10 12.72
CA ILE A 522 -14.09 -6.68 11.47
C ILE A 522 -15.00 -7.82 11.04
N SER A 523 -15.27 -7.91 9.75
CA SER A 523 -15.88 -9.08 9.11
C SER A 523 -15.22 -9.31 7.75
N PRO A 524 -15.08 -10.58 7.30
CA PRO A 524 -14.62 -10.88 5.95
C PRO A 524 -15.61 -10.49 4.85
N TYR A 525 -16.89 -10.26 5.19
CA TYR A 525 -17.97 -10.06 4.22
C TYR A 525 -18.41 -8.60 4.14
N LYS A 526 -18.44 -8.03 2.93
CA LYS A 526 -18.78 -6.62 2.71
C LYS A 526 -20.22 -6.29 3.13
N GLU A 527 -21.15 -7.22 2.90
CA GLU A 527 -22.54 -7.01 3.28
C GLU A 527 -22.70 -6.99 4.81
N GLN A 528 -22.01 -7.87 5.53
CA GLN A 528 -21.96 -7.83 6.98
C GLN A 528 -21.40 -6.49 7.49
N ILE A 529 -20.34 -5.98 6.86
CA ILE A 529 -19.78 -4.65 7.18
C ILE A 529 -20.80 -3.52 6.96
N ARG A 530 -21.67 -3.61 5.94
CA ARG A 530 -22.74 -2.63 5.73
C ARG A 530 -23.71 -2.61 6.90
N ILE A 531 -24.16 -3.79 7.35
CA ILE A 531 -25.06 -3.91 8.50
C ILE A 531 -24.39 -3.40 9.78
N LEU A 532 -23.14 -3.80 10.03
CA LEU A 532 -22.39 -3.36 11.22
C LEU A 532 -22.18 -1.84 11.24
N ASN A 533 -21.94 -1.21 10.09
CA ASN A 533 -21.86 0.26 10.01
C ASN A 533 -23.21 0.92 10.31
N GLN A 534 -24.31 0.36 9.80
CA GLN A 534 -25.64 0.88 10.11
C GLN A 534 -25.96 0.79 11.61
N LEU A 535 -25.66 -0.35 12.24
CA LEU A 535 -25.85 -0.54 13.68
C LEU A 535 -25.00 0.42 14.53
N LEU A 536 -23.79 0.78 14.08
CA LEU A 536 -22.98 1.80 14.75
C LEU A 536 -23.63 3.18 14.70
N LEU A 537 -24.19 3.56 13.54
CA LEU A 537 -24.90 4.83 13.37
C LEU A 537 -26.20 4.88 14.18
N ASP A 538 -26.84 3.73 14.37
CA ASP A 538 -28.09 3.60 15.14
C ASP A 538 -27.85 3.41 16.65
N SER A 539 -26.59 3.52 17.13
CA SER A 539 -26.20 3.35 18.54
C SER A 539 -25.67 4.65 19.16
N PRO A 540 -26.54 5.53 19.72
CA PRO A 540 -26.14 6.83 20.28
C PRO A 540 -25.03 6.75 21.34
N GLU A 541 -25.01 5.71 22.17
CA GLU A 541 -24.03 5.50 23.23
C GLU A 541 -22.64 5.18 22.68
N LEU A 542 -22.56 4.49 21.54
CA LEU A 542 -21.30 4.18 20.86
C LEU A 542 -20.82 5.33 20.00
N LEU A 543 -21.75 6.15 19.46
CA LEU A 543 -21.40 7.32 18.66
C LEU A 543 -20.57 8.35 19.43
N ILE A 544 -20.65 8.37 20.76
CA ILE A 544 -19.77 9.17 21.63
C ILE A 544 -18.29 8.84 21.39
N TYR A 545 -17.99 7.59 21.02
CA TYR A 545 -16.65 7.07 20.76
C TYR A 545 -16.42 6.74 19.28
N ALA A 546 -17.17 7.36 18.36
CA ALA A 546 -17.09 7.07 16.93
C ALA A 546 -15.68 7.28 16.34
N ASP A 547 -14.86 8.16 16.92
CA ASP A 547 -13.45 8.36 16.51
C ASP A 547 -12.53 7.21 16.96
N LYS A 548 -12.97 6.40 17.93
CA LYS A 548 -12.23 5.24 18.46
C LYS A 548 -12.68 3.90 17.88
N ILE A 549 -13.89 3.83 17.33
CA ILE A 549 -14.50 2.62 16.78
C ILE A 549 -14.43 2.64 15.25
N ALA A 550 -13.76 1.64 14.67
CA ALA A 550 -13.68 1.49 13.22
C ALA A 550 -14.32 0.18 12.77
N VAL A 551 -15.23 0.23 11.80
CA VAL A 551 -15.92 -0.94 11.24
C VAL A 551 -15.51 -1.13 9.78
N ASN A 552 -14.69 -2.15 9.48
CA ASN A 552 -14.19 -2.40 8.12
C ASN A 552 -13.85 -3.87 7.86
N THR A 553 -13.63 -4.22 6.59
CA THR A 553 -13.08 -5.52 6.18
C THR A 553 -11.63 -5.72 6.65
N ILE A 554 -11.19 -6.98 6.72
CA ILE A 554 -9.83 -7.38 7.12
C ILE A 554 -8.75 -6.61 6.34
N ASP A 555 -8.89 -6.55 5.02
CA ASP A 555 -7.92 -5.92 4.09
C ASP A 555 -7.68 -4.44 4.40
N SER A 556 -8.70 -3.72 4.89
CA SER A 556 -8.62 -2.29 5.19
C SER A 556 -7.86 -2.00 6.49
N PHE A 557 -7.74 -2.99 7.38
CA PHE A 557 -7.02 -2.88 8.65
C PHE A 557 -5.54 -3.23 8.56
N GLN A 558 -5.05 -3.51 7.35
CA GLN A 558 -3.67 -3.92 7.17
C GLN A 558 -2.68 -2.86 7.68
N GLY A 559 -1.71 -3.30 8.48
CA GLY A 559 -0.71 -2.41 9.10
C GLY A 559 -1.22 -1.57 10.27
N GLN A 560 -2.53 -1.61 10.58
CA GLN A 560 -3.10 -1.00 11.78
C GLN A 560 -3.10 -1.98 12.95
N GLU A 561 -3.36 -1.47 14.15
CA GLU A 561 -3.60 -2.22 15.37
C GLU A 561 -4.66 -1.49 16.22
N ARG A 562 -5.34 -2.23 17.09
CA ARG A 562 -6.38 -1.73 18.00
C ARG A 562 -6.25 -2.39 19.35
N ASP A 563 -6.66 -1.69 20.40
CA ASP A 563 -6.66 -2.25 21.75
C ASP A 563 -7.62 -3.44 21.85
N VAL A 564 -8.78 -3.31 21.21
CA VAL A 564 -9.82 -4.35 21.12
C VAL A 564 -10.15 -4.64 19.65
N VAL A 565 -10.30 -5.91 19.31
CA VAL A 565 -10.78 -6.35 18.00
C VAL A 565 -11.95 -7.31 18.18
N TYR A 566 -13.07 -6.98 17.54
CA TYR A 566 -14.20 -7.87 17.33
C TYR A 566 -14.14 -8.44 15.91
N ILE A 567 -14.36 -9.74 15.77
CA ILE A 567 -14.46 -10.44 14.49
C ILE A 567 -15.83 -11.10 14.41
N SER A 568 -16.67 -10.64 13.48
CA SER A 568 -17.90 -11.31 13.06
C SER A 568 -17.57 -12.31 11.96
N LEU A 569 -17.78 -13.60 12.22
CA LEU A 569 -17.46 -14.70 11.30
C LEU A 569 -18.59 -14.95 10.30
N THR A 570 -19.82 -14.53 10.60
CA THR A 570 -20.99 -14.46 9.68
C THR A 570 -21.55 -15.81 9.24
N ARG A 571 -20.73 -16.83 9.01
CA ARG A 571 -21.14 -18.12 8.46
C ARG A 571 -21.85 -18.96 9.51
N SER A 572 -23.05 -19.41 9.16
CA SER A 572 -23.96 -20.19 10.01
C SER A 572 -24.93 -20.96 9.09
N ASN A 573 -24.62 -22.24 8.83
CA ASN A 573 -25.38 -23.10 7.91
C ASN A 573 -25.17 -24.59 8.22
N THR A 574 -26.16 -25.41 7.85
CA THR A 574 -26.15 -26.85 8.12
C THR A 574 -25.14 -27.65 7.29
N ASN A 575 -24.55 -27.06 6.25
CA ASN A 575 -23.64 -27.73 5.34
C ASN A 575 -22.16 -27.63 5.77
N GLY A 576 -21.85 -26.84 6.81
CA GLY A 576 -20.46 -26.59 7.22
C GLY A 576 -19.67 -25.74 6.22
N GLU A 577 -20.35 -24.95 5.38
CA GLU A 577 -19.73 -24.14 4.35
C GLU A 577 -19.21 -22.81 4.92
N ILE A 578 -17.90 -22.64 4.92
CA ILE A 578 -17.25 -21.45 5.50
C ILE A 578 -16.83 -20.39 4.46
N GLY A 579 -16.89 -20.71 3.17
CA GLY A 579 -16.62 -19.78 2.08
C GLY A 579 -15.28 -19.06 2.22
N PHE A 580 -15.33 -17.72 2.31
CA PHE A 580 -14.14 -16.85 2.34
C PHE A 580 -13.28 -17.01 3.59
N LEU A 581 -13.83 -17.61 4.65
CA LEU A 581 -13.09 -17.96 5.87
C LEU A 581 -12.04 -19.07 5.64
N SER A 582 -12.09 -19.77 4.51
CA SER A 582 -11.07 -20.78 4.16
C SER A 582 -9.66 -20.20 3.99
N ASP A 583 -9.53 -18.89 3.74
CA ASP A 583 -8.25 -18.18 3.73
C ASP A 583 -7.80 -17.88 5.17
N ILE A 584 -7.10 -18.84 5.77
CA ILE A 584 -6.58 -18.74 7.13
C ILE A 584 -5.52 -17.64 7.30
N ARG A 585 -4.85 -17.20 6.21
CA ARG A 585 -3.87 -16.10 6.28
C ARG A 585 -4.58 -14.75 6.53
N ARG A 586 -5.78 -14.55 5.96
CA ARG A 586 -6.64 -13.41 6.30
C ARG A 586 -7.05 -13.44 7.77
N MET A 587 -7.40 -14.60 8.29
CA MET A 587 -7.78 -14.72 9.70
C MET A 587 -6.58 -14.46 10.63
N ASN A 588 -5.38 -14.94 10.28
CA ASN A 588 -4.14 -14.59 10.97
C ASN A 588 -3.96 -13.07 11.07
N VAL A 589 -4.18 -12.35 9.97
CA VAL A 589 -4.11 -10.88 9.94
C VAL A 589 -5.14 -10.25 10.85
N ALA A 590 -6.39 -10.71 10.81
CA ALA A 590 -7.49 -10.17 11.61
C ALA A 590 -7.24 -10.33 13.12
N MET A 591 -6.90 -11.55 13.57
CA MET A 591 -6.62 -11.84 14.98
C MET A 591 -5.43 -11.03 15.51
N THR A 592 -4.36 -10.91 14.71
CA THR A 592 -3.12 -10.24 15.11
C THR A 592 -3.18 -8.70 15.03
N ARG A 593 -4.37 -8.12 14.82
CA ARG A 593 -4.63 -6.68 15.00
C ARG A 593 -4.89 -6.30 16.45
N ALA A 594 -5.31 -7.25 17.29
CA ALA A 594 -5.67 -7.00 18.68
C ALA A 594 -4.44 -6.83 19.56
N ARG A 595 -4.40 -5.80 20.42
CA ARG A 595 -3.35 -5.63 21.42
C ARG A 595 -3.70 -6.29 22.74
N LYS A 596 -4.89 -5.97 23.28
CA LYS A 596 -5.29 -6.35 24.64
C LYS A 596 -6.42 -7.38 24.66
N LYS A 597 -7.41 -7.24 23.77
CA LYS A 597 -8.60 -8.10 23.73
C LYS A 597 -9.00 -8.47 22.30
N LEU A 598 -9.18 -9.76 22.06
CA LEU A 598 -9.73 -10.33 20.84
C LEU A 598 -11.06 -11.02 21.16
N VAL A 599 -12.14 -10.62 20.49
CA VAL A 599 -13.46 -11.25 20.58
C VAL A 599 -13.84 -11.78 19.20
N MET A 600 -14.11 -13.07 19.11
CA MET A 600 -14.58 -13.72 17.89
C MET A 600 -16.01 -14.21 18.13
N ILE A 601 -16.92 -13.89 17.21
CA ILE A 601 -18.33 -14.28 17.30
C ILE A 601 -18.67 -15.09 16.06
N GLY A 602 -19.29 -16.25 16.25
CA GLY A 602 -19.74 -17.08 15.15
C GLY A 602 -20.29 -18.43 15.61
N ASP A 603 -20.81 -19.18 14.65
CA ASP A 603 -21.46 -20.47 14.90
C ASP A 603 -20.44 -21.62 14.89
N SER A 604 -20.15 -22.17 16.07
CA SER A 604 -19.23 -23.30 16.25
C SER A 604 -19.65 -24.53 15.44
N SER A 605 -20.95 -24.77 15.29
CA SER A 605 -21.48 -25.93 14.58
C SER A 605 -21.16 -25.90 13.08
N THR A 606 -21.11 -24.71 12.49
CA THR A 606 -20.69 -24.49 11.10
C THR A 606 -19.17 -24.42 10.98
N LEU A 607 -18.52 -23.67 11.87
CA LEU A 607 -17.10 -23.33 11.74
C LEU A 607 -16.15 -24.49 12.06
N ALA A 608 -16.52 -25.36 13.01
CA ALA A 608 -15.67 -26.46 13.45
C ALA A 608 -15.40 -27.53 12.37
N TYR A 609 -16.15 -27.51 11.26
CA TYR A 609 -15.85 -28.32 10.07
C TYR A 609 -14.47 -28.03 9.48
N ALA A 610 -13.96 -26.80 9.68
CA ALA A 610 -12.62 -26.43 9.28
C ALA A 610 -11.65 -26.54 10.47
N PRO A 611 -10.56 -27.34 10.37
CA PRO A 611 -9.65 -27.61 11.48
C PRO A 611 -9.11 -26.36 12.18
N PHE A 612 -8.79 -25.31 11.41
CA PHE A 612 -8.31 -24.05 11.93
C PHE A 612 -9.27 -23.40 12.95
N TYR A 613 -10.57 -23.40 12.68
CA TYR A 613 -11.56 -22.79 13.57
C TYR A 613 -11.90 -23.70 14.74
N GLY A 614 -11.94 -25.03 14.52
CA GLY A 614 -12.05 -25.99 15.62
C GLY A 614 -10.91 -25.83 16.64
N ASP A 615 -9.67 -25.76 16.16
CA ASP A 615 -8.49 -25.51 17.00
C ASP A 615 -8.57 -24.18 17.75
N MET A 616 -9.10 -23.13 17.12
CA MET A 616 -9.29 -21.81 17.74
C MET A 616 -10.31 -21.90 18.89
N ILE A 617 -11.45 -22.57 18.66
CA ILE A 617 -12.50 -22.75 19.66
C ILE A 617 -11.95 -23.53 20.85
N SER A 618 -11.29 -24.66 20.61
CA SER A 618 -10.65 -25.44 21.68
C SER A 618 -9.54 -24.67 22.40
N TYR A 619 -8.80 -23.81 21.70
CA TYR A 619 -7.81 -22.93 22.33
C TYR A 619 -8.47 -21.88 23.23
N ALA A 620 -9.59 -21.29 22.80
CA ALA A 620 -10.36 -20.37 23.63
C ALA A 620 -10.94 -21.07 24.88
N GLU A 621 -11.45 -22.30 24.73
CA GLU A 621 -11.93 -23.12 25.86
C GLU A 621 -10.81 -23.39 26.89
N GLN A 622 -9.61 -23.76 26.43
CA GLN A 622 -8.44 -24.00 27.31
C GLN A 622 -8.06 -22.77 28.14
N LEU A 623 -8.37 -21.57 27.64
CA LEU A 623 -8.11 -20.30 28.31
C LEU A 623 -9.32 -19.76 29.08
N ASN A 624 -10.41 -20.54 29.21
CA ASN A 624 -11.70 -20.14 29.78
C ASN A 624 -12.35 -18.96 29.04
N GLY A 625 -12.01 -18.75 27.77
CA GLY A 625 -12.53 -17.70 26.90
C GLY A 625 -13.73 -18.12 26.05
N TYR A 626 -14.16 -19.37 26.11
CA TYR A 626 -15.38 -19.82 25.42
C TYR A 626 -16.64 -19.38 26.18
N GLN A 627 -17.59 -18.81 25.45
CA GLN A 627 -18.86 -18.30 25.98
C GLN A 627 -19.99 -18.65 25.03
N SER A 628 -21.20 -18.86 25.53
CA SER A 628 -22.38 -19.03 24.68
C SER A 628 -23.12 -17.72 24.53
N ALA A 629 -23.64 -17.42 23.34
CA ALA A 629 -24.54 -16.27 23.15
C ALA A 629 -25.80 -16.37 24.04
N TRP A 630 -26.20 -17.58 24.46
CA TRP A 630 -27.27 -17.80 25.44
C TRP A 630 -26.98 -17.19 26.81
N ASP A 631 -25.71 -17.07 27.22
CA ASP A 631 -25.31 -16.44 28.48
C ASP A 631 -25.68 -14.95 28.52
N TYR A 632 -26.01 -14.37 27.36
CA TYR A 632 -26.36 -12.96 27.17
C TYR A 632 -27.83 -12.75 26.77
N ALA A 633 -28.61 -13.82 26.59
CA ALA A 633 -30.02 -13.78 26.17
C ALA A 633 -30.99 -13.30 27.27
N GLY A 634 -30.52 -13.16 28.52
CA GLY A 634 -31.33 -12.73 29.67
C GLY A 634 -31.24 -11.25 30.06
N TYR A 635 -30.54 -10.43 29.28
CA TYR A 635 -30.41 -8.98 29.49
C TYR A 635 -31.15 -8.22 28.39
N ASP A 636 -32.48 -8.22 28.44
CA ASP A 636 -33.32 -7.36 27.61
C ASP A 636 -33.89 -6.20 28.45
#